data_AF-A0AAN7P745-F1
#
_entry.id   AF-A0AAN7P745-F1
#
_cell.length_a   1.000
_cell.length_b   1.000
_cell.length_c   1.000
_cell.angle_alpha   90.00
_cell.angle_beta   90.00
_cell.angle_gamma   90.00
#
_symmetry.space_group_name_H-M   'P 1'
#
loop_
_entity.id
_entity.type
_entity.pdbx_description
1 polymer ?
#
loop_
_entity_poly.entity_id
_entity_poly.type
_entity_poly.pdbx_seq_one_letter_code
_entity_poly.pdbx_strand_id
1 'polypeptide(L)'
;MLRISIVLALVFWAQAQVLNMGIGKLCLTKPEVSQCKVTFTLYNRLVTNGLVLSDANLNKIIASQRIVFIIHGWLQASSQGWIVEMKNEYLKIENLNVIVVDWSTYAFCSDYWPSAEVVPEIGVITGDFIWKLVSKNHAKLNTIQINGFSLGAHVAGIAGQQVQLKSGGVKIERINGLDATSLGFDGAAFNRRLDASDAKFVQAFHTSDFGMQVRYGTIDVYFNVKDNTCGRVQPGCPFSPGVPLPANPILPIVFCNHIRAVVYFIYSIKKPLDTLLAIRCSCINFRAKMCVGAKIVVGEYCPSLFAKILSNDMHAPRNYRTLVIAERLPFDLERNEHGDLVRKNRFDKISTTVAREVDPDTLWLGWAGSHLSENEKIPEPRLTDPTVLKSSQILPFCSNLWGLFHLVTKYAVCDETKWKNYLNVNKAIGNQALEVLKKGETDVVWLHNYQVIMAAVIIRQAIVEEQFTCKMGFFLHTQFPPCDVIKLLPWCDELLQGMLANDVVGFHTLSHCQNFLRSCQHCLGCRVDEEHLLIEHGGRVVTVKPSTMGIPFDYFTQLTQPKSFPRAQKIITTFDKCPHAIAQKLSALELLFKNNPDHLENIIMLFVITRVSLDQIQDKIDRFNANYRTSSWYPVHCTHGNKTQSELVAILQTTDVCLITPLNSSLSLIAKEFVACQNTVPGVLLLSSFSGNAETMPEAITTNPNLVDELAQALNRALTMPDDEKTIRMNYLRERERRNNTQHWKNSFLDAVFNHTNTGIDEVDVDYFDKYLSGWIKPNNDVVLLLDYDGTLAPIMPHPNLSKIPKETKAVLERLSNTDGCYVAVISGRGISNVKGMVGMDHITYAGNHGLEILFPDGSNFVFPIPEGISERVADLDAVLQEKLGYDGSWVENKGTSLTFHYRDGTLDFRKGFEAKAKVLIEEAGFKSEHAHLAVEAKPIVPWNKGCAAVYILEKIYGTDWINKINVIYIGDDVTDEDAMLMLKGIAATIRITSLPMTKTMAERRLPNNKSVLPLLQWVEQYLSRR
;
A
#
# COMPACT_ATOMS: atom_id res chain seq x y z
N MET A 1 -6.56 -14.98 -35.95
CA MET A 1 -7.21 -15.39 -37.22
C MET A 1 -8.49 -16.22 -37.01
N LEU A 2 -8.47 -17.31 -36.22
CA LEU A 2 -9.65 -18.17 -35.99
C LEU A 2 -10.89 -17.42 -35.44
N ARG A 3 -10.68 -16.40 -34.61
CA ARG A 3 -11.75 -15.61 -33.96
C ARG A 3 -12.41 -14.55 -34.85
N ILE A 4 -11.62 -13.82 -35.65
CA ILE A 4 -12.14 -12.86 -36.64
C ILE A 4 -13.06 -13.60 -37.62
N SER A 5 -12.69 -14.83 -38.01
CA SER A 5 -13.49 -15.69 -38.87
C SER A 5 -14.85 -16.07 -38.25
N ILE A 6 -14.90 -16.32 -36.93
CA ILE A 6 -16.15 -16.62 -36.21
C ILE A 6 -17.04 -15.37 -36.11
N VAL A 7 -16.48 -14.22 -35.72
CA VAL A 7 -17.27 -12.99 -35.58
C VAL A 7 -17.79 -12.49 -36.93
N LEU A 8 -16.98 -12.58 -37.99
CA LEU A 8 -17.43 -12.29 -39.37
C LEU A 8 -18.54 -13.24 -39.82
N ALA A 9 -18.40 -14.55 -39.58
CA ALA A 9 -19.44 -15.53 -39.91
C ALA A 9 -20.76 -15.26 -39.17
N LEU A 10 -20.70 -14.80 -37.92
CA LEU A 10 -21.87 -14.41 -37.12
C LEU A 10 -22.56 -13.16 -37.69
N VAL A 11 -21.80 -12.17 -38.18
CA VAL A 11 -22.34 -10.98 -38.86
C VAL A 11 -23.01 -11.35 -40.18
N PHE A 12 -22.37 -12.17 -41.02
CA PHE A 12 -22.94 -12.63 -42.29
C PHE A 12 -24.22 -13.45 -42.10
N TRP A 13 -24.30 -14.27 -41.06
CA TRP A 13 -25.52 -15.02 -40.74
C TRP A 13 -26.62 -14.12 -40.13
N ALA A 14 -26.27 -13.17 -39.25
CA ALA A 14 -27.24 -12.20 -38.74
C ALA A 14 -27.83 -11.34 -39.87
N GLN A 15 -26.98 -10.90 -40.79
CA GLN A 15 -27.39 -10.24 -42.03
C GLN A 15 -28.31 -11.13 -42.88
N ALA A 16 -27.99 -12.42 -43.03
CA ALA A 16 -28.85 -13.38 -43.74
C ALA A 16 -30.21 -13.62 -43.03
N GLN A 17 -30.25 -13.66 -41.69
CA GLN A 17 -31.50 -13.79 -40.94
C GLN A 17 -32.37 -12.54 -41.03
N VAL A 18 -31.76 -11.35 -40.94
CA VAL A 18 -32.44 -10.05 -41.09
C VAL A 18 -33.05 -9.91 -42.49
N LEU A 19 -32.31 -10.33 -43.52
CA LEU A 19 -32.80 -10.45 -44.89
C LEU A 19 -33.96 -11.46 -45.03
N ASN A 20 -33.83 -12.65 -44.41
CA ASN A 20 -34.88 -13.69 -44.42
C ASN A 20 -36.16 -13.29 -43.66
N MET A 21 -36.05 -12.45 -42.63
CA MET A 21 -37.18 -11.93 -41.84
C MET A 21 -37.82 -10.68 -42.45
N GLY A 22 -37.26 -10.14 -43.55
CA GLY A 22 -37.73 -8.90 -44.17
C GLY A 22 -37.57 -7.66 -43.28
N ILE A 23 -36.63 -7.69 -42.34
CA ILE A 23 -36.38 -6.61 -41.37
C ILE A 23 -35.25 -5.73 -41.93
N GLY A 24 -35.40 -4.41 -41.93
CA GLY A 24 -34.38 -3.47 -42.43
C GLY A 24 -34.58 -3.04 -43.89
N LYS A 25 -33.93 -1.95 -44.30
CA LYS A 25 -33.94 -1.44 -45.69
C LYS A 25 -32.71 -1.94 -46.45
N LEU A 26 -32.84 -2.13 -47.77
CA LEU A 26 -31.70 -2.41 -48.66
C LEU A 26 -30.68 -1.27 -48.57
N CYS A 27 -29.40 -1.60 -48.36
CA CYS A 27 -28.39 -0.61 -47.99
C CYS A 27 -28.02 0.34 -49.14
N LEU A 28 -27.96 1.64 -48.83
CA LEU A 28 -27.50 2.70 -49.75
C LEU A 28 -25.97 2.73 -49.81
N THR A 29 -25.40 3.05 -50.97
CA THR A 29 -23.96 3.37 -51.12
C THR A 29 -23.56 4.52 -50.20
N LYS A 30 -22.28 4.58 -49.78
CA LYS A 30 -21.74 5.63 -48.90
C LYS A 30 -22.19 7.03 -49.36
N PRO A 31 -23.01 7.76 -48.57
CA PRO A 31 -23.46 9.10 -48.91
C PRO A 31 -22.41 10.17 -48.56
N GLU A 32 -22.49 11.34 -49.20
CA GLU A 32 -21.75 12.52 -48.74
C GLU A 32 -22.29 13.01 -47.38
N VAL A 33 -21.44 13.65 -46.56
CA VAL A 33 -21.81 14.18 -45.22
C VAL A 33 -23.05 15.08 -45.28
N SER A 34 -23.20 15.88 -46.35
CA SER A 34 -24.33 16.79 -46.58
C SER A 34 -25.67 16.05 -46.79
N GLN A 35 -25.63 14.76 -47.13
CA GLN A 35 -26.78 13.91 -47.43
C GLN A 35 -27.18 13.03 -46.24
N CYS A 36 -26.34 12.96 -45.20
CA CYS A 36 -26.60 12.19 -43.99
C CYS A 36 -27.76 12.78 -43.17
N LYS A 37 -28.90 12.07 -43.14
CA LYS A 37 -30.07 12.48 -42.34
C LYS A 37 -29.98 11.99 -40.89
N VAL A 38 -29.67 12.91 -39.98
CA VAL A 38 -29.69 12.71 -38.52
C VAL A 38 -30.78 13.59 -37.90
N THR A 39 -31.61 13.03 -37.02
CA THR A 39 -32.69 13.75 -36.34
C THR A 39 -32.36 13.89 -34.85
N PHE A 40 -32.48 15.10 -34.30
CA PHE A 40 -32.27 15.38 -32.89
C PHE A 40 -33.63 15.66 -32.23
N THR A 41 -34.08 14.80 -31.31
CA THR A 41 -35.39 14.96 -30.66
C THR A 41 -35.20 15.32 -29.19
N LEU A 42 -35.69 16.50 -28.81
CA LEU A 42 -35.65 17.03 -27.44
C LEU A 42 -36.79 16.46 -26.60
N TYR A 43 -36.45 16.05 -25.38
CA TYR A 43 -37.37 15.79 -24.30
C TYR A 43 -36.91 16.53 -23.04
N ASN A 44 -37.83 17.23 -22.39
CA ASN A 44 -37.62 17.82 -21.08
C ASN A 44 -38.98 18.01 -20.39
N ARG A 45 -39.01 18.60 -19.20
CA ARG A 45 -40.26 18.85 -18.47
C ARG A 45 -41.32 19.66 -19.26
N LEU A 46 -40.91 20.48 -20.23
CA LEU A 46 -41.80 21.30 -21.08
C LEU A 46 -42.16 20.61 -22.40
N VAL A 47 -41.41 19.58 -22.77
CA VAL A 47 -41.51 18.86 -24.05
C VAL A 47 -41.52 17.36 -23.74
N THR A 48 -42.68 16.83 -23.37
CA THR A 48 -42.81 15.41 -22.96
C THR A 48 -43.04 14.47 -24.15
N ASN A 49 -43.73 14.94 -25.20
CA ASN A 49 -44.04 14.16 -26.40
C ASN A 49 -42.92 14.14 -27.46
N GLY A 50 -41.77 14.75 -27.16
CA GLY A 50 -40.66 14.89 -28.09
C GLY A 50 -40.85 16.06 -29.07
N LEU A 51 -39.78 16.82 -29.28
CA LEU A 51 -39.72 17.89 -30.28
C LEU A 51 -38.49 17.70 -31.16
N VAL A 52 -38.70 17.53 -32.47
CA VAL A 52 -37.59 17.54 -33.43
C VAL A 52 -36.99 18.93 -33.49
N LEU A 53 -35.69 19.02 -33.17
CA LEU A 53 -34.96 20.26 -33.10
C LEU A 53 -34.60 20.76 -34.51
N SER A 54 -34.83 22.06 -34.72
CA SER A 54 -34.48 22.84 -35.91
C SER A 54 -34.00 24.22 -35.46
N ASP A 55 -33.42 25.01 -36.37
CA ASP A 55 -32.97 26.37 -36.03
C ASP A 55 -34.06 27.25 -35.43
N ALA A 56 -35.32 27.04 -35.80
CA ALA A 56 -36.45 27.84 -35.34
C ALA A 56 -36.86 27.57 -33.88
N ASN A 57 -36.45 26.44 -33.29
CA ASN A 57 -36.96 25.99 -31.99
C ASN A 57 -35.88 25.60 -30.97
N LEU A 58 -34.61 25.96 -31.21
CA LEU A 58 -33.51 25.73 -30.24
C LEU A 58 -33.74 26.41 -28.89
N ASN A 59 -34.53 27.47 -28.85
CA ASN A 59 -34.96 28.16 -27.63
C ASN A 59 -35.80 27.29 -26.67
N LYS A 60 -36.27 26.12 -27.12
CA LYS A 60 -36.97 25.14 -26.26
C LYS A 60 -36.01 24.34 -25.37
N ILE A 61 -34.71 24.39 -25.63
CA ILE A 61 -33.67 23.83 -24.76
C ILE A 61 -33.46 24.78 -23.59
N ILE A 62 -33.55 24.25 -22.37
CA ILE A 62 -33.33 25.04 -21.16
C ILE A 62 -31.82 25.11 -20.92
N ALA A 63 -31.18 26.20 -21.35
CA ALA A 63 -29.72 26.33 -21.38
C ALA A 63 -29.02 26.21 -20.02
N SER A 64 -29.74 26.45 -18.91
CA SER A 64 -29.22 26.29 -17.54
C SER A 64 -29.20 24.84 -17.06
N GLN A 65 -29.86 23.92 -17.78
CA GLN A 65 -29.99 22.53 -17.39
C GLN A 65 -28.98 21.65 -18.13
N ARG A 66 -28.62 20.53 -17.49
CA ARG A 66 -27.78 19.49 -18.09
C ARG A 66 -28.39 18.95 -19.37
N ILE A 67 -27.55 18.55 -20.32
CA ILE A 67 -27.99 17.93 -21.58
C ILE A 67 -27.40 16.52 -21.68
N VAL A 68 -28.27 15.54 -21.85
CA VAL A 68 -27.91 14.14 -22.07
C VAL A 68 -28.29 13.72 -23.48
N PHE A 69 -27.30 13.36 -24.28
CA PHE A 69 -27.49 12.76 -25.59
C PHE A 69 -27.59 11.24 -25.47
N ILE A 70 -28.51 10.61 -26.20
CA ILE A 70 -28.64 9.15 -26.29
C ILE A 70 -28.51 8.75 -27.76
N ILE A 71 -27.53 7.88 -28.07
CA ILE A 71 -27.20 7.45 -29.43
C ILE A 71 -27.25 5.92 -29.53
N HIS A 72 -28.05 5.42 -30.48
CA HIS A 72 -28.27 3.99 -30.69
C HIS A 72 -27.27 3.35 -31.68
N GLY A 73 -27.24 2.02 -31.72
CA GLY A 73 -26.33 1.23 -32.57
C GLY A 73 -26.97 0.69 -33.85
N TRP A 74 -26.34 -0.34 -34.43
CA TRP A 74 -26.82 -1.07 -35.61
C TRP A 74 -28.15 -1.81 -35.34
N LEU A 75 -29.00 -1.93 -36.36
CA LEU A 75 -30.37 -2.48 -36.30
C LEU A 75 -31.30 -1.77 -35.29
N GLN A 76 -30.99 -0.53 -34.94
CA GLN A 76 -31.74 0.26 -33.96
C GLN A 76 -32.22 1.60 -34.53
N ALA A 77 -33.22 2.18 -33.86
CA ALA A 77 -33.81 3.47 -34.15
C ALA A 77 -34.16 4.18 -32.83
N SER A 78 -34.53 5.47 -32.87
CA SER A 78 -34.90 6.23 -31.67
C SER A 78 -36.09 5.65 -30.89
N SER A 79 -36.93 4.83 -31.53
CA SER A 79 -38.09 4.17 -30.93
C SER A 79 -37.75 2.90 -30.13
N GLN A 80 -36.48 2.53 -30.01
CA GLN A 80 -36.09 1.32 -29.28
C GLN A 80 -36.48 1.40 -27.80
N GLY A 81 -36.99 0.28 -27.25
CA GLY A 81 -37.55 0.24 -25.90
C GLY A 81 -36.57 0.73 -24.82
N TRP A 82 -35.29 0.38 -24.94
CA TRP A 82 -34.27 0.80 -23.99
C TRP A 82 -33.97 2.31 -24.07
N ILE A 83 -34.13 2.95 -25.23
CA ILE A 83 -33.96 4.41 -25.37
C ILE A 83 -35.11 5.11 -24.66
N VAL A 84 -36.33 4.63 -24.87
CA VAL A 84 -37.54 5.14 -24.21
C VAL A 84 -37.40 5.01 -22.70
N GLU A 85 -36.95 3.85 -22.23
CA GLU A 85 -36.70 3.57 -20.82
C GLU A 85 -35.62 4.50 -20.25
N MET A 86 -34.42 4.55 -20.83
CA MET A 86 -33.31 5.39 -20.36
C MET A 86 -33.70 6.87 -20.29
N LYS A 87 -34.35 7.38 -21.34
CA LYS A 87 -34.87 8.75 -21.40
C LYS A 87 -35.87 9.00 -20.28
N ASN A 88 -36.84 8.10 -20.08
CA ASN A 88 -37.85 8.23 -19.04
C ASN A 88 -37.21 8.21 -17.64
N GLU A 89 -36.22 7.35 -17.40
CA GLU A 89 -35.52 7.30 -16.12
C GLU A 89 -34.74 8.60 -15.85
N TYR A 90 -34.03 9.15 -16.84
CA TYR A 90 -33.38 10.46 -16.67
C TYR A 90 -34.36 11.58 -16.32
N LEU A 91 -35.51 11.63 -17.01
CA LEU A 91 -36.53 12.66 -16.78
C LEU A 91 -37.26 12.49 -15.45
N LYS A 92 -37.23 11.31 -14.82
CA LYS A 92 -37.79 11.07 -13.48
C LYS A 92 -36.87 11.59 -12.37
N ILE A 93 -35.55 11.44 -12.53
CA ILE A 93 -34.59 11.71 -11.45
C ILE A 93 -34.04 13.14 -11.44
N GLU A 94 -34.04 13.84 -12.57
CA GLU A 94 -33.43 15.16 -12.70
C GLU A 94 -34.16 16.04 -13.72
N ASN A 95 -34.23 17.34 -13.43
CA ASN A 95 -34.71 18.35 -14.38
C ASN A 95 -33.62 18.67 -15.42
N LEU A 96 -33.57 17.89 -16.51
CA LEU A 96 -32.57 18.01 -17.58
C LEU A 96 -33.19 18.00 -18.98
N ASN A 97 -32.37 18.29 -19.99
CA ASN A 97 -32.71 18.09 -21.40
C ASN A 97 -32.16 16.73 -21.87
N VAL A 98 -33.02 15.84 -22.36
CA VAL A 98 -32.61 14.62 -23.08
C VAL A 98 -32.74 14.86 -24.58
N ILE A 99 -31.68 14.63 -25.34
CA ILE A 99 -31.70 14.69 -26.80
C ILE A 99 -31.41 13.30 -27.36
N VAL A 100 -32.39 12.69 -28.02
CA VAL A 100 -32.20 11.41 -28.71
C VAL A 100 -31.69 11.69 -30.13
N VAL A 101 -30.55 11.08 -30.48
CA VAL A 101 -29.93 11.17 -31.80
C VAL A 101 -30.40 9.97 -32.62
N ASP A 102 -31.24 10.23 -33.62
CA ASP A 102 -31.74 9.22 -34.55
C ASP A 102 -30.99 9.28 -35.87
N TRP A 103 -30.25 8.22 -36.16
CA TRP A 103 -29.57 8.00 -37.43
C TRP A 103 -30.00 6.68 -38.08
N SER A 104 -31.22 6.20 -37.75
CA SER A 104 -31.82 4.95 -38.24
C SER A 104 -31.89 4.85 -39.76
N THR A 105 -31.88 5.97 -40.48
CA THR A 105 -31.70 6.02 -41.94
C THR A 105 -30.53 5.14 -42.39
N TYR A 106 -29.45 5.08 -41.60
CA TYR A 106 -28.26 4.27 -41.86
C TYR A 106 -28.04 3.16 -40.84
N ALA A 107 -28.48 3.33 -39.59
CA ALA A 107 -28.30 2.32 -38.55
C ALA A 107 -29.24 1.12 -38.72
N PHE A 108 -30.44 1.32 -39.27
CA PHE A 108 -31.46 0.28 -39.47
C PHE A 108 -31.28 -0.40 -40.85
N CYS A 109 -30.05 -0.84 -41.12
CA CYS A 109 -29.64 -1.52 -42.35
C CYS A 109 -29.47 -3.02 -42.11
N SER A 110 -29.88 -3.85 -43.07
CA SER A 110 -29.64 -5.30 -42.98
C SER A 110 -28.15 -5.64 -43.02
N ASP A 111 -27.34 -4.81 -43.68
CA ASP A 111 -25.90 -5.02 -43.82
C ASP A 111 -25.15 -4.15 -42.80
N TYR A 112 -24.22 -4.74 -42.06
CA TYR A 112 -23.47 -4.06 -41.00
C TYR A 112 -22.47 -3.02 -41.53
N TRP A 113 -21.73 -3.36 -42.59
CA TRP A 113 -20.60 -2.55 -43.06
C TRP A 113 -20.99 -1.15 -43.52
N PRO A 114 -22.07 -0.94 -44.29
CA PRO A 114 -22.52 0.41 -44.63
C PRO A 114 -22.84 1.27 -43.40
N SER A 115 -23.44 0.68 -42.35
CA SER A 115 -23.70 1.38 -41.08
C SER A 115 -22.41 1.72 -40.32
N ALA A 116 -21.42 0.83 -40.33
CA ALA A 116 -20.12 1.07 -39.69
C ALA A 116 -19.29 2.13 -40.42
N GLU A 117 -19.32 2.13 -41.76
CA GLU A 117 -18.55 3.08 -42.58
C GLU A 117 -19.00 4.53 -42.42
N VAL A 118 -20.29 4.76 -42.17
CA VAL A 118 -20.87 6.12 -42.03
C VAL A 118 -20.73 6.72 -40.61
N VAL A 119 -20.24 5.94 -39.64
CA VAL A 119 -20.10 6.39 -38.24
C VAL A 119 -19.34 7.71 -38.10
N PRO A 120 -18.19 7.94 -38.77
CA PRO A 120 -17.48 9.21 -38.70
C PRO A 120 -18.34 10.40 -39.13
N GLU A 121 -19.09 10.25 -40.22
CA GLU A 121 -19.95 11.29 -40.76
C GLU A 121 -21.10 11.63 -39.79
N ILE A 122 -21.73 10.61 -39.18
CA ILE A 122 -22.76 10.81 -38.14
C ILE A 122 -22.17 11.47 -36.89
N GLY A 123 -20.95 11.09 -36.50
CA GLY A 123 -20.22 11.70 -35.39
C GLY A 123 -19.95 13.18 -35.61
N VAL A 124 -19.47 13.56 -36.81
CA VAL A 124 -19.25 14.96 -37.18
C VAL A 124 -20.54 15.76 -37.15
N ILE A 125 -21.64 15.25 -37.73
CA ILE A 125 -22.95 15.93 -37.72
C ILE A 125 -23.46 16.14 -36.28
N THR A 126 -23.29 15.13 -35.43
CA THR A 126 -23.68 15.20 -34.02
C THR A 126 -22.83 16.23 -33.26
N GLY A 127 -21.52 16.25 -33.49
CA GLY A 127 -20.62 17.22 -32.88
C GLY A 127 -20.88 18.65 -33.36
N ASP A 128 -21.16 18.85 -34.65
CA ASP A 128 -21.54 20.14 -35.22
C ASP A 128 -22.84 20.66 -34.61
N PHE A 129 -23.82 19.78 -34.39
CA PHE A 129 -25.06 20.13 -33.70
C PHE A 129 -24.79 20.53 -32.25
N ILE A 130 -23.97 19.78 -31.51
CA ILE A 130 -23.59 20.13 -30.13
C ILE A 130 -22.88 21.50 -30.09
N TRP A 131 -21.92 21.73 -30.98
CA TRP A 131 -21.22 23.00 -31.07
C TRP A 131 -22.17 24.16 -31.42
N LYS A 132 -23.17 23.92 -32.27
CA LYS A 132 -24.22 24.89 -32.57
C LYS A 132 -25.03 25.27 -31.33
N LEU A 133 -25.37 24.31 -30.46
CA LEU A 133 -26.03 24.60 -29.19
C LEU A 133 -25.15 25.47 -28.29
N VAL A 134 -23.85 25.15 -28.19
CA VAL A 134 -22.90 25.89 -27.35
C VAL A 134 -22.66 27.31 -27.88
N SER A 135 -22.37 27.45 -29.17
CA SER A 135 -22.08 28.74 -29.82
C SER A 135 -23.28 29.68 -29.85
N LYS A 136 -24.52 29.14 -29.89
CA LYS A 136 -25.76 29.92 -29.75
C LYS A 136 -26.23 30.08 -28.29
N ASN A 137 -25.39 29.71 -27.31
CA ASN A 137 -25.66 29.85 -25.88
C ASN A 137 -26.90 29.08 -25.37
N HIS A 138 -27.23 27.97 -26.03
CA HIS A 138 -28.27 27.02 -25.64
C HIS A 138 -27.73 25.86 -24.79
N ALA A 139 -26.41 25.73 -24.64
CA ALA A 139 -25.74 24.71 -23.84
C ALA A 139 -24.37 25.19 -23.35
N LYS A 140 -23.84 24.58 -22.28
CA LYS A 140 -22.45 24.77 -21.84
C LYS A 140 -21.68 23.46 -21.95
N LEU A 141 -20.41 23.50 -22.35
CA LEU A 141 -19.60 22.28 -22.55
C LEU A 141 -19.53 21.38 -21.30
N ASN A 142 -19.44 21.98 -20.11
CA ASN A 142 -19.41 21.27 -18.82
C ASN A 142 -20.78 20.72 -18.37
N THR A 143 -21.83 20.86 -19.18
CA THR A 143 -23.18 20.34 -18.90
C THR A 143 -23.59 19.22 -19.86
N ILE A 144 -22.70 18.80 -20.77
CA ILE A 144 -23.02 17.88 -21.85
C ILE A 144 -22.49 16.48 -21.54
N GLN A 145 -23.42 15.53 -21.53
CA GLN A 145 -23.14 14.09 -21.45
C GLN A 145 -23.63 13.39 -22.72
N ILE A 146 -22.86 12.43 -23.24
CA ILE A 146 -23.30 11.58 -24.35
C ILE A 146 -23.26 10.11 -23.92
N ASN A 147 -24.37 9.39 -24.10
CA ASN A 147 -24.48 7.95 -23.91
C ASN A 147 -24.61 7.29 -25.28
N GLY A 148 -23.61 6.52 -25.70
CA GLY A 148 -23.60 5.83 -26.99
C GLY A 148 -23.51 4.32 -26.82
N PHE A 149 -24.35 3.56 -27.52
CA PHE A 149 -24.34 2.09 -27.50
C PHE A 149 -23.82 1.50 -28.81
N SER A 150 -22.95 0.48 -28.74
CA SER A 150 -22.42 -0.21 -29.92
C SER A 150 -21.78 0.78 -30.92
N LEU A 151 -22.19 0.83 -32.20
CA LEU A 151 -21.76 1.85 -33.16
C LEU A 151 -22.00 3.30 -32.66
N GLY A 152 -23.07 3.52 -31.93
CA GLY A 152 -23.40 4.83 -31.32
C GLY A 152 -22.35 5.30 -30.30
N ALA A 153 -21.59 4.39 -29.69
CA ALA A 153 -20.48 4.74 -28.81
C ALA A 153 -19.33 5.42 -29.58
N HIS A 154 -19.06 4.97 -30.81
CA HIS A 154 -18.06 5.60 -31.68
C HIS A 154 -18.57 6.94 -32.23
N VAL A 155 -19.86 7.02 -32.58
CA VAL A 155 -20.49 8.31 -32.92
C VAL A 155 -20.32 9.32 -31.77
N ALA A 156 -20.51 8.89 -30.52
CA ALA A 156 -20.31 9.73 -29.34
C ALA A 156 -18.88 10.24 -29.19
N GLY A 157 -17.88 9.37 -29.38
CA GLY A 157 -16.47 9.73 -29.33
C GLY A 157 -16.10 10.79 -30.37
N ILE A 158 -16.47 10.53 -31.64
CA ILE A 158 -16.21 11.43 -32.76
C ILE A 158 -16.95 12.77 -32.59
N ALA A 159 -18.17 12.76 -32.05
CA ALA A 159 -18.89 13.98 -31.71
C ALA A 159 -18.14 14.82 -30.64
N GLY A 160 -17.59 14.16 -29.61
CA GLY A 160 -16.74 14.81 -28.61
C GLY A 160 -15.49 15.46 -29.20
N GLN A 161 -14.79 14.73 -30.08
CA GLN A 161 -13.61 15.25 -30.81
C GLN A 161 -13.96 16.45 -31.69
N GLN A 162 -15.07 16.38 -32.42
CA GLN A 162 -15.51 17.47 -33.29
C GLN A 162 -15.84 18.74 -32.49
N VAL A 163 -16.49 18.60 -31.33
CA VAL A 163 -16.74 19.72 -30.42
C VAL A 163 -15.42 20.28 -29.90
N GLN A 164 -14.48 19.42 -29.49
CA GLN A 164 -13.16 19.82 -29.02
C GLN A 164 -12.38 20.61 -30.08
N LEU A 165 -12.42 20.16 -31.34
CA LEU A 165 -11.81 20.84 -32.48
C LEU A 165 -12.38 22.26 -32.67
N LYS A 166 -13.71 22.40 -32.64
CA LYS A 166 -14.38 23.69 -32.83
C LYS A 166 -14.29 24.62 -31.63
N SER A 167 -14.14 24.08 -30.42
CA SER A 167 -14.05 24.87 -29.18
C SER A 167 -12.63 25.36 -28.86
N GLY A 168 -11.63 25.09 -29.70
CA GLY A 168 -10.23 25.43 -29.41
C GLY A 168 -9.59 24.54 -28.35
N GLY A 169 -10.02 23.28 -28.22
CA GLY A 169 -9.43 22.29 -27.31
C GLY A 169 -10.27 21.96 -26.07
N VAL A 170 -11.41 22.63 -25.86
CA VAL A 170 -12.27 22.42 -24.69
C VAL A 170 -13.18 21.21 -24.87
N LYS A 171 -13.09 20.25 -23.95
CA LYS A 171 -13.84 18.99 -23.98
C LYS A 171 -15.23 19.13 -23.36
N ILE A 172 -16.18 18.34 -23.86
CA ILE A 172 -17.46 18.11 -23.19
C ILE A 172 -17.26 17.35 -21.87
N GLU A 173 -18.25 17.42 -20.98
CA GLU A 173 -18.13 16.88 -19.64
C GLU A 173 -17.94 15.35 -19.62
N ARG A 174 -18.79 14.59 -20.33
CA ARG A 174 -18.79 13.13 -20.19
C ARG A 174 -19.25 12.37 -21.43
N ILE A 175 -18.62 11.22 -21.67
CA ILE A 175 -19.12 10.18 -22.57
C ILE A 175 -19.23 8.85 -21.82
N ASN A 176 -20.34 8.14 -21.97
CA ASN A 176 -20.47 6.75 -21.56
C ASN A 176 -20.60 5.89 -22.82
N GLY A 177 -19.57 5.10 -23.12
CA GLY A 177 -19.53 4.12 -24.20
C GLY A 177 -20.04 2.77 -23.72
N LEU A 178 -21.26 2.43 -24.10
CA LEU A 178 -21.95 1.20 -23.70
C LEU A 178 -21.62 0.09 -24.71
N ASP A 179 -20.63 -0.74 -24.38
CA ASP A 179 -20.13 -1.87 -25.20
C ASP A 179 -19.82 -1.44 -26.64
N ALA A 180 -18.86 -0.54 -26.82
CA ALA A 180 -18.46 -0.03 -28.14
C ALA A 180 -17.96 -1.19 -29.02
N THR A 181 -18.47 -1.34 -30.24
CA THR A 181 -18.18 -2.51 -31.08
C THR A 181 -16.73 -2.56 -31.56
N SER A 182 -16.10 -3.73 -31.55
CA SER A 182 -14.76 -3.93 -32.13
C SER A 182 -14.78 -4.03 -33.66
N LEU A 183 -15.93 -4.39 -34.25
CA LEU A 183 -16.03 -4.73 -35.67
C LEU A 183 -15.90 -3.49 -36.56
N GLY A 184 -14.78 -3.39 -37.28
CA GLY A 184 -14.45 -2.23 -38.13
C GLY A 184 -13.74 -1.09 -37.38
N PHE A 185 -13.53 -1.22 -36.07
CA PHE A 185 -12.94 -0.19 -35.21
C PHE A 185 -11.73 -0.68 -34.41
N ASP A 186 -11.51 -2.00 -34.32
CA ASP A 186 -10.29 -2.56 -33.72
C ASP A 186 -9.07 -2.21 -34.58
N GLY A 187 -8.05 -1.61 -33.96
CA GLY A 187 -6.90 -1.04 -34.67
C GLY A 187 -7.18 0.24 -35.50
N ALA A 188 -8.42 0.75 -35.50
CA ALA A 188 -8.73 2.03 -36.16
C ALA A 188 -8.06 3.20 -35.43
N ALA A 189 -7.66 4.22 -36.21
CA ALA A 189 -7.09 5.45 -35.70
C ALA A 189 -8.03 6.13 -34.67
N PHE A 190 -7.46 6.79 -33.67
CA PHE A 190 -8.21 7.40 -32.56
C PHE A 190 -9.31 8.36 -33.04
N ASN A 191 -9.09 9.05 -34.17
CA ASN A 191 -10.07 9.97 -34.76
C ASN A 191 -11.25 9.28 -35.47
N ARG A 192 -11.33 7.95 -35.46
CA ARG A 192 -12.40 7.16 -36.10
C ARG A 192 -13.17 6.27 -35.13
N ARG A 193 -12.85 6.32 -33.84
CA ARG A 193 -13.48 5.49 -32.81
C ARG A 193 -13.56 6.25 -31.49
N LEU A 194 -14.21 5.63 -30.52
CA LEU A 194 -14.23 6.12 -29.14
C LEU A 194 -12.85 5.94 -28.50
N ASP A 195 -12.41 6.97 -27.79
CA ASP A 195 -11.16 7.00 -27.05
C ASP A 195 -11.31 7.74 -25.71
N ALA A 196 -10.39 7.47 -24.77
CA ALA A 196 -10.37 8.07 -23.45
C ALA A 196 -10.19 9.60 -23.48
N SER A 197 -9.73 10.16 -24.61
CA SER A 197 -9.50 11.59 -24.79
C SER A 197 -10.72 12.38 -25.28
N ASP A 198 -11.82 11.74 -25.67
CA ASP A 198 -12.95 12.39 -26.37
C ASP A 198 -13.83 13.29 -25.49
N ALA A 199 -13.73 13.17 -24.18
CA ALA A 199 -14.39 14.02 -23.18
C ALA A 199 -13.48 14.24 -21.96
N LYS A 200 -13.91 15.07 -21.00
CA LYS A 200 -13.21 15.13 -19.70
C LYS A 200 -13.23 13.78 -18.99
N PHE A 201 -14.32 13.03 -19.17
CA PHE A 201 -14.44 11.67 -18.64
C PHE A 201 -15.14 10.73 -19.63
N VAL A 202 -14.49 9.61 -19.95
CA VAL A 202 -15.03 8.56 -20.81
C VAL A 202 -15.14 7.26 -20.01
N GLN A 203 -16.35 6.75 -19.84
CA GLN A 203 -16.62 5.46 -19.19
C GLN A 203 -16.90 4.40 -20.24
N ALA A 204 -16.06 3.38 -20.34
CA ALA A 204 -16.18 2.28 -21.30
C ALA A 204 -16.76 1.04 -20.62
N PHE A 205 -17.87 0.51 -21.12
CA PHE A 205 -18.51 -0.71 -20.62
C PHE A 205 -18.12 -1.87 -21.52
N HIS A 206 -17.82 -3.02 -20.91
CA HIS A 206 -17.44 -4.24 -21.60
C HIS A 206 -18.36 -5.37 -21.12
N THR A 207 -19.23 -5.85 -22.01
CA THR A 207 -20.22 -6.88 -21.66
C THR A 207 -20.26 -8.07 -22.61
N SER A 208 -19.58 -8.02 -23.76
CA SER A 208 -19.63 -9.09 -24.76
C SER A 208 -18.36 -9.23 -25.59
N ASP A 209 -18.31 -10.29 -26.42
CA ASP A 209 -17.28 -10.47 -27.44
C ASP A 209 -17.45 -9.53 -28.66
N PHE A 210 -18.59 -8.85 -28.81
CA PHE A 210 -18.73 -7.80 -29.84
C PHE A 210 -18.04 -6.49 -29.42
N GLY A 211 -17.90 -6.25 -28.12
CA GLY A 211 -17.23 -5.07 -27.57
C GLY A 211 -15.74 -4.98 -27.92
N MET A 212 -15.20 -3.77 -27.89
CA MET A 212 -13.78 -3.47 -28.00
C MET A 212 -13.00 -4.20 -26.90
N GLN A 213 -11.91 -4.88 -27.28
CA GLN A 213 -11.15 -5.76 -26.37
C GLN A 213 -9.93 -5.08 -25.73
N VAL A 214 -9.67 -3.82 -26.12
CA VAL A 214 -8.60 -2.98 -25.61
C VAL A 214 -9.17 -1.90 -24.69
N ARG A 215 -8.30 -1.23 -23.93
CA ARG A 215 -8.74 -0.09 -23.10
C ARG A 215 -9.06 1.11 -23.99
N TYR A 216 -10.24 1.70 -23.84
CA TYR A 216 -10.63 2.92 -24.57
C TYR A 216 -11.41 3.92 -23.71
N GLY A 217 -11.59 3.68 -22.42
CA GLY A 217 -12.15 4.65 -21.48
C GLY A 217 -11.07 5.32 -20.62
N THR A 218 -11.40 6.50 -20.09
CA THR A 218 -10.75 7.02 -18.87
C THR A 218 -10.84 5.94 -17.77
N ILE A 219 -11.99 5.28 -17.70
CA ILE A 219 -12.19 4.03 -16.96
C ILE A 219 -12.89 2.98 -17.82
N ASP A 220 -12.49 1.73 -17.62
CA ASP A 220 -13.07 0.57 -18.29
C ASP A 220 -13.73 -0.31 -17.23
N VAL A 221 -14.98 -0.69 -17.50
CA VAL A 221 -15.86 -1.40 -16.59
C VAL A 221 -16.22 -2.74 -17.20
N TYR A 222 -15.91 -3.81 -16.47
CA TYR A 222 -16.25 -5.18 -16.83
C TYR A 222 -17.31 -5.70 -15.86
N PHE A 223 -18.41 -6.22 -16.38
CA PHE A 223 -19.53 -6.73 -15.57
C PHE A 223 -19.42 -8.24 -15.37
N ASN A 224 -19.88 -8.73 -14.21
CA ASN A 224 -19.92 -10.16 -13.91
C ASN A 224 -18.56 -10.88 -14.03
N VAL A 225 -17.51 -10.30 -13.44
CA VAL A 225 -16.13 -10.81 -13.48
C VAL A 225 -15.90 -12.12 -12.70
N LYS A 226 -16.91 -12.87 -12.29
CA LYS A 226 -16.73 -14.10 -11.49
C LYS A 226 -16.37 -15.34 -12.32
N ASP A 227 -16.43 -15.28 -13.65
CA ASP A 227 -16.46 -16.45 -14.54
C ASP A 227 -15.22 -16.65 -15.43
N ASN A 228 -14.12 -15.95 -15.18
CA ASN A 228 -12.91 -15.95 -16.01
C ASN A 228 -13.10 -15.50 -17.48
N THR A 229 -14.24 -14.89 -17.85
CA THR A 229 -14.50 -14.43 -19.22
C THR A 229 -14.12 -12.98 -19.50
N CYS A 230 -13.59 -12.22 -18.54
CA CYS A 230 -13.47 -10.75 -18.63
C CYS A 230 -14.85 -10.10 -18.84
N GLY A 231 -15.90 -10.62 -18.17
CA GLY A 231 -17.24 -10.06 -18.23
C GLY A 231 -17.92 -10.18 -19.59
N ARG A 232 -17.67 -11.27 -20.32
CA ARG A 232 -18.31 -11.53 -21.62
C ARG A 232 -19.58 -12.34 -21.50
N VAL A 233 -19.79 -13.01 -20.36
CA VAL A 233 -21.01 -13.76 -20.06
C VAL A 233 -21.79 -12.98 -19.00
N GLN A 234 -23.04 -12.67 -19.34
CA GLN A 234 -23.88 -11.83 -18.51
C GLN A 234 -25.02 -12.64 -17.90
N PRO A 235 -25.35 -12.44 -16.60
CA PRO A 235 -26.46 -13.12 -15.95
C PRO A 235 -27.77 -12.91 -16.70
N GLY A 236 -28.56 -13.98 -16.82
CA GLY A 236 -29.81 -13.98 -17.58
C GLY A 236 -29.64 -14.02 -19.11
N CYS A 237 -28.42 -14.24 -19.60
CA CYS A 237 -28.17 -14.70 -20.97
C CYS A 237 -27.84 -16.20 -20.91
N PRO A 238 -28.50 -17.06 -21.69
CA PRO A 238 -28.36 -18.51 -21.54
C PRO A 238 -26.94 -18.97 -21.89
N PHE A 239 -26.20 -19.56 -20.95
CA PHE A 239 -25.01 -20.37 -21.23
C PHE A 239 -24.95 -21.50 -20.20
N SER A 240 -24.86 -22.76 -20.64
CA SER A 240 -24.64 -23.90 -19.75
C SER A 240 -23.45 -24.72 -20.24
N PRO A 241 -22.35 -24.83 -19.47
CA PRO A 241 -21.30 -25.78 -19.77
C PRO A 241 -21.85 -27.21 -19.61
N GLY A 242 -21.75 -28.05 -20.64
CA GLY A 242 -21.91 -29.51 -20.50
C GLY A 242 -23.23 -30.16 -20.94
N VAL A 243 -24.13 -29.49 -21.65
CA VAL A 243 -25.32 -30.13 -22.26
C VAL A 243 -25.23 -30.07 -23.79
N PRO A 244 -25.30 -31.21 -24.51
CA PRO A 244 -25.43 -31.18 -25.97
C PRO A 244 -26.86 -30.83 -26.35
N LEU A 245 -27.07 -29.67 -26.98
CA LEU A 245 -28.35 -29.21 -27.53
C LEU A 245 -28.14 -28.61 -28.94
N PRO A 246 -29.18 -28.64 -29.80
CA PRO A 246 -29.08 -28.85 -31.24
C PRO A 246 -28.50 -27.66 -32.01
N ALA A 247 -28.22 -27.88 -33.30
CA ALA A 247 -27.47 -27.00 -34.20
C ALA A 247 -27.70 -25.48 -33.98
N ASN A 248 -26.73 -24.87 -33.28
CA ASN A 248 -26.39 -23.45 -33.19
C ASN A 248 -27.21 -22.49 -32.27
N PRO A 249 -26.91 -22.47 -30.95
CA PRO A 249 -27.44 -21.46 -30.01
C PRO A 249 -26.45 -20.34 -29.64
N ILE A 250 -25.26 -20.21 -30.27
CA ILE A 250 -24.20 -19.27 -29.83
C ILE A 250 -24.60 -17.79 -30.00
N LEU A 251 -25.40 -17.45 -31.02
CA LEU A 251 -25.64 -16.06 -31.42
C LEU A 251 -26.62 -15.27 -30.53
N PRO A 252 -27.80 -15.80 -30.12
CA PRO A 252 -28.70 -15.11 -29.19
C PRO A 252 -28.00 -14.73 -27.88
N ILE A 253 -27.00 -15.52 -27.49
CA ILE A 253 -26.21 -15.33 -26.26
C ILE A 253 -25.30 -14.11 -26.40
N VAL A 254 -24.57 -13.97 -27.51
CA VAL A 254 -23.66 -12.82 -27.72
C VAL A 254 -24.45 -11.51 -27.84
N PHE A 255 -25.59 -11.49 -28.56
CA PHE A 255 -26.46 -10.32 -28.60
C PHE A 255 -27.08 -10.00 -27.24
N CYS A 256 -27.50 -11.02 -26.48
CA CYS A 256 -27.98 -10.84 -25.11
C CYS A 256 -26.88 -10.24 -24.22
N ASN A 257 -25.65 -10.75 -24.30
CA ASN A 257 -24.52 -10.21 -23.56
C ASN A 257 -24.22 -8.75 -23.97
N HIS A 258 -24.30 -8.43 -25.26
CA HIS A 258 -24.03 -7.09 -25.78
C HIS A 258 -25.01 -6.04 -25.26
N ILE A 259 -26.31 -6.35 -25.26
CA ILE A 259 -27.35 -5.38 -24.81
C ILE A 259 -27.32 -5.14 -23.29
N ARG A 260 -26.65 -5.99 -22.51
CA ARG A 260 -26.59 -5.87 -21.05
C ARG A 260 -25.89 -4.61 -20.58
N ALA A 261 -24.94 -4.04 -21.33
CA ALA A 261 -24.35 -2.75 -21.00
C ALA A 261 -25.41 -1.64 -20.84
N VAL A 262 -26.43 -1.64 -21.71
CA VAL A 262 -27.54 -0.70 -21.62
C VAL A 262 -28.40 -0.97 -20.40
N VAL A 263 -28.73 -2.24 -20.14
CA VAL A 263 -29.54 -2.65 -18.98
C VAL A 263 -28.88 -2.23 -17.67
N TYR A 264 -27.58 -2.47 -17.52
CA TYR A 264 -26.82 -2.08 -16.34
C TYR A 264 -26.76 -0.57 -16.15
N PHE A 265 -26.58 0.18 -17.24
CA PHE A 265 -26.58 1.63 -17.18
C PHE A 265 -27.96 2.20 -16.83
N ILE A 266 -29.05 1.67 -17.38
CA ILE A 266 -30.40 2.08 -17.00
C ILE A 266 -30.69 1.74 -15.53
N TYR A 267 -30.28 0.56 -15.08
CA TYR A 267 -30.40 0.17 -13.67
C TYR A 267 -29.66 1.16 -12.75
N SER A 268 -28.49 1.63 -13.18
CA SER A 268 -27.72 2.59 -12.40
C SER A 268 -28.35 3.98 -12.34
N ILE A 269 -29.18 4.36 -13.32
CA ILE A 269 -30.02 5.57 -13.26
C ILE A 269 -31.17 5.37 -12.26
N LYS A 270 -31.78 4.17 -12.24
CA LYS A 270 -32.93 3.84 -11.37
C LYS A 270 -32.59 3.77 -9.88
N LYS A 271 -31.40 3.27 -9.53
CA LYS A 271 -30.93 3.09 -8.15
C LYS A 271 -29.53 3.70 -7.96
N PRO A 272 -29.44 5.04 -7.89
CA PRO A 272 -28.16 5.75 -7.88
C PRO A 272 -27.33 5.55 -6.59
N LEU A 273 -27.95 5.09 -5.51
CA LEU A 273 -27.28 4.79 -4.24
C LEU A 273 -27.20 3.26 -4.04
N ASP A 274 -25.98 2.73 -4.05
CA ASP A 274 -25.54 1.44 -3.46
C ASP A 274 -25.74 0.08 -4.17
N THR A 275 -26.22 -0.04 -5.42
CA THR A 275 -26.55 -1.40 -5.93
C THR A 275 -25.80 -1.94 -7.15
N LEU A 276 -25.06 -1.13 -7.92
CA LEU A 276 -24.25 -1.66 -9.01
C LEU A 276 -22.77 -1.30 -8.85
N LEU A 277 -22.07 -2.15 -8.09
CA LEU A 277 -20.64 -2.05 -7.83
C LEU A 277 -19.87 -2.71 -8.98
N ALA A 278 -19.20 -1.90 -9.78
CA ALA A 278 -18.30 -2.36 -10.82
C ALA A 278 -16.85 -2.36 -10.33
N ILE A 279 -16.07 -3.39 -10.71
CA ILE A 279 -14.65 -3.49 -10.37
C ILE A 279 -13.84 -2.94 -11.56
N ARG A 280 -13.05 -1.90 -11.31
CA ARG A 280 -12.08 -1.38 -12.27
C ARG A 280 -10.95 -2.40 -12.43
N CYS A 281 -10.86 -3.05 -13.58
CA CYS A 281 -9.79 -4.02 -13.86
C CYS A 281 -9.40 -4.01 -15.34
N SER A 282 -8.17 -4.40 -15.69
CA SER A 282 -7.82 -4.73 -17.08
C SER A 282 -8.09 -6.23 -17.32
N CYS A 283 -8.43 -6.63 -18.55
CA CYS A 283 -8.65 -8.06 -18.86
C CYS A 283 -7.38 -8.93 -18.58
N ILE A 284 -6.19 -8.33 -18.66
CA ILE A 284 -4.91 -8.99 -18.30
C ILE A 284 -4.82 -9.23 -16.79
N ASN A 285 -5.05 -8.19 -15.99
CA ASN A 285 -5.02 -8.31 -14.52
C ASN A 285 -6.09 -9.28 -14.03
N PHE A 286 -7.23 -9.35 -14.70
CA PHE A 286 -8.28 -10.30 -14.40
C PHE A 286 -7.88 -11.76 -14.65
N ARG A 287 -7.34 -12.07 -15.84
CA ARG A 287 -6.84 -13.43 -16.14
C ARG A 287 -5.71 -13.86 -15.19
N ALA A 288 -4.95 -12.89 -14.68
CA ALA A 288 -3.89 -13.11 -13.71
C ALA A 288 -4.37 -13.11 -12.24
N LYS A 289 -5.67 -12.97 -11.96
CA LYS A 289 -6.26 -12.83 -10.61
C LYS A 289 -5.69 -11.65 -9.79
N MET A 290 -5.24 -10.60 -10.46
CA MET A 290 -4.62 -9.39 -9.89
C MET A 290 -5.56 -8.16 -9.93
N CYS A 291 -6.88 -8.35 -10.00
CA CYS A 291 -7.81 -7.23 -9.92
C CYS A 291 -7.85 -6.69 -8.49
N VAL A 292 -7.28 -5.51 -8.26
CA VAL A 292 -7.36 -4.77 -6.99
C VAL A 292 -7.84 -3.36 -7.29
N GLY A 293 -8.90 -2.87 -6.63
CA GLY A 293 -9.38 -1.51 -6.86
C GLY A 293 -10.78 -1.19 -6.32
N ALA A 294 -11.02 0.10 -6.12
CA ALA A 294 -12.28 0.67 -5.63
C ALA A 294 -13.48 0.20 -6.46
N LYS A 295 -14.53 -0.25 -5.77
CA LYS A 295 -15.85 -0.47 -6.34
C LYS A 295 -16.40 0.88 -6.78
N ILE A 296 -16.64 1.04 -8.08
CA ILE A 296 -17.27 2.26 -8.60
C ILE A 296 -18.76 2.06 -8.73
N VAL A 297 -19.54 3.06 -8.31
CA VAL A 297 -20.97 3.11 -8.60
C VAL A 297 -21.12 3.44 -10.08
N VAL A 298 -21.76 2.54 -10.81
CA VAL A 298 -22.01 2.71 -12.25
C VAL A 298 -22.91 3.93 -12.46
N GLY A 299 -22.63 4.77 -13.45
CA GLY A 299 -23.49 5.89 -13.85
C GLY A 299 -23.70 7.04 -12.84
N GLU A 300 -23.03 7.05 -11.69
CA GLU A 300 -23.18 8.14 -10.71
C GLU A 300 -22.60 9.47 -11.24
N TYR A 301 -23.41 10.53 -11.17
CA TYR A 301 -22.96 11.92 -11.22
C TYR A 301 -22.71 12.36 -9.77
N CYS A 302 -21.47 12.24 -9.32
CA CYS A 302 -21.11 12.61 -7.97
C CYS A 302 -19.90 13.54 -8.04
N PRO A 303 -20.08 14.88 -8.03
CA PRO A 303 -18.97 15.84 -7.98
C PRO A 303 -18.05 15.63 -6.77
N SER A 304 -18.56 15.08 -5.66
CA SER A 304 -17.79 14.81 -4.44
C SER A 304 -17.04 13.48 -4.47
N LEU A 305 -17.59 12.44 -5.13
CA LEU A 305 -16.82 11.25 -5.48
C LEU A 305 -15.84 11.56 -6.63
N PHE A 306 -16.19 12.47 -7.55
CA PHE A 306 -15.28 13.03 -8.56
C PHE A 306 -14.18 13.88 -7.93
N ALA A 307 -14.42 14.64 -6.87
CA ALA A 307 -13.34 15.31 -6.12
C ALA A 307 -12.42 14.30 -5.40
N LYS A 308 -12.80 13.02 -5.31
CA LYS A 308 -11.98 11.91 -4.78
C LYS A 308 -11.44 10.96 -5.86
N ILE A 309 -12.05 10.89 -7.05
CA ILE A 309 -11.73 9.95 -8.14
C ILE A 309 -11.11 10.68 -9.35
N LEU A 310 -11.56 11.89 -9.67
CA LEU A 310 -10.90 12.82 -10.60
C LEU A 310 -9.82 13.69 -9.94
N SER A 311 -9.59 13.60 -8.63
CA SER A 311 -8.38 14.16 -8.00
C SER A 311 -7.07 13.45 -8.40
N ASN A 312 -7.06 12.79 -9.57
CA ASN A 312 -5.89 12.80 -10.43
C ASN A 312 -5.53 14.23 -10.92
N ASP A 313 -6.22 15.29 -10.48
CA ASP A 313 -5.56 16.54 -10.08
C ASP A 313 -4.56 16.30 -8.91
N MET A 314 -3.57 15.47 -9.20
CA MET A 314 -2.29 15.40 -8.48
C MET A 314 -1.28 16.40 -9.08
N HIS A 315 -1.75 17.34 -9.88
CA HIS A 315 -0.96 18.44 -10.43
C HIS A 315 -1.41 19.83 -9.94
N ALA A 316 -2.45 19.90 -9.09
CA ALA A 316 -2.42 20.89 -8.03
C ALA A 316 -1.60 20.26 -6.88
N PRO A 317 -0.38 20.73 -6.60
CA PRO A 317 0.36 20.23 -5.45
C PRO A 317 -0.48 20.49 -4.19
N ARG A 318 -0.90 19.43 -3.51
CA ARG A 318 -1.28 19.56 -2.10
C ARG A 318 0.02 19.73 -1.34
N ASN A 319 0.31 20.96 -0.96
CA ASN A 319 1.46 21.25 -0.12
C ASN A 319 1.16 20.76 1.29
N TYR A 320 1.65 19.57 1.62
CA TYR A 320 1.72 19.10 2.99
C TYR A 320 2.95 19.73 3.62
N ARG A 321 2.79 20.43 4.75
CA ARG A 321 3.97 20.90 5.48
C ARG A 321 4.68 19.68 6.05
N THR A 322 5.76 19.29 5.38
CA THR A 322 6.39 17.99 5.58
C THR A 322 7.72 18.17 6.31
N LEU A 323 7.94 17.31 7.30
CA LEU A 323 9.25 17.10 7.91
C LEU A 323 9.83 15.80 7.37
N VAL A 324 10.84 15.90 6.52
CA VAL A 324 11.57 14.74 5.99
C VAL A 324 12.72 14.38 6.93
N ILE A 325 12.83 13.11 7.30
CA ILE A 325 13.91 12.58 8.13
C ILE A 325 14.62 11.46 7.36
N ALA A 326 15.91 11.64 7.08
CA ALA A 326 16.71 10.67 6.34
C ALA A 326 18.13 10.56 6.94
N GLU A 327 18.90 9.53 6.54
CA GLU A 327 20.30 9.39 6.99
C GLU A 327 21.12 10.66 6.68
N ARG A 328 20.94 11.24 5.49
CA ARG A 328 21.75 12.36 4.99
C ARG A 328 20.90 13.52 4.51
N LEU A 329 21.49 14.70 4.52
CA LEU A 329 21.00 15.84 3.76
C LEU A 329 21.15 15.57 2.25
N PRO A 330 20.35 16.23 1.40
CA PRO A 330 20.44 16.06 -0.06
C PRO A 330 21.65 16.77 -0.69
N PHE A 331 22.51 17.36 0.13
CA PHE A 331 23.76 18.02 -0.23
C PHE A 331 24.85 17.68 0.81
N ASP A 332 26.10 17.95 0.44
CA ASP A 332 27.24 17.91 1.34
C ASP A 332 27.68 19.30 1.77
N LEU A 333 28.29 19.38 2.96
CA LEU A 333 28.98 20.57 3.41
C LEU A 333 30.48 20.39 3.25
N GLU A 334 31.09 21.26 2.45
CA GLU A 334 32.54 21.41 2.31
C GLU A 334 32.96 22.79 2.79
N ARG A 335 34.23 22.95 3.19
CA ARG A 335 34.81 24.27 3.46
C ARG A 335 35.41 24.81 2.18
N ASN A 336 35.10 26.06 1.84
CA ASN A 336 35.76 26.76 0.75
C ASN A 336 37.21 27.15 1.14
N GLU A 337 37.94 27.77 0.21
CA GLU A 337 39.32 28.24 0.43
C GLU A 337 39.44 29.28 1.57
N HIS A 338 38.33 29.93 1.96
CA HIS A 338 38.26 30.89 3.05
C HIS A 338 37.86 30.25 4.41
N GLY A 339 37.59 28.95 4.43
CA GLY A 339 37.18 28.19 5.63
C GLY A 339 35.67 28.18 5.91
N ASP A 340 34.86 28.88 5.10
CA ASP A 340 33.41 28.96 5.23
C ASP A 340 32.74 27.68 4.72
N LEU A 341 31.65 27.27 5.39
CA LEU A 341 30.83 26.15 4.95
C LEU A 341 30.05 26.52 3.68
N VAL A 342 30.11 25.64 2.68
CA VAL A 342 29.36 25.76 1.43
C VAL A 342 28.62 24.46 1.11
N ARG A 343 27.41 24.60 0.58
CA ARG A 343 26.61 23.47 0.09
C ARG A 343 27.17 22.98 -1.25
N LYS A 344 27.40 21.68 -1.37
CA LYS A 344 27.80 21.02 -2.61
C LYS A 344 26.81 19.93 -2.98
N ASN A 345 26.47 19.86 -4.26
CA ASN A 345 25.56 18.85 -4.77
C ASN A 345 26.12 17.45 -4.53
N ARG A 346 25.32 16.65 -3.85
CA ARG A 346 25.60 15.24 -3.59
C ARG A 346 24.89 14.40 -4.65
N PHE A 347 25.56 13.35 -5.12
CA PHE A 347 24.96 12.33 -5.99
C PHE A 347 24.43 11.15 -5.15
N ASP A 348 23.54 11.42 -4.20
CA ASP A 348 22.78 10.37 -3.51
C ASP A 348 21.43 10.20 -4.21
N LYS A 349 21.28 9.11 -4.95
CA LYS A 349 20.09 8.91 -5.79
C LYS A 349 18.78 8.94 -5.03
N ILE A 350 18.74 8.56 -3.75
CA ILE A 350 17.48 8.56 -3.01
C ILE A 350 17.20 9.95 -2.45
N SER A 351 18.08 10.47 -1.58
CA SER A 351 17.86 11.75 -0.92
C SER A 351 17.73 12.90 -1.92
N THR A 352 18.57 12.91 -2.96
CA THR A 352 18.50 13.93 -4.01
C THR A 352 17.24 13.79 -4.86
N THR A 353 16.73 12.57 -5.09
CA THR A 353 15.46 12.39 -5.84
C THR A 353 14.26 12.82 -5.00
N VAL A 354 14.20 12.47 -3.72
CA VAL A 354 13.13 12.94 -2.82
C VAL A 354 13.15 14.46 -2.71
N ALA A 355 14.34 15.06 -2.50
CA ALA A 355 14.52 16.50 -2.33
C ALA A 355 14.09 17.33 -3.54
N ARG A 356 14.08 16.76 -4.75
CA ARG A 356 13.65 17.44 -5.98
C ARG A 356 12.14 17.54 -6.14
N GLU A 357 11.39 16.66 -5.48
CA GLU A 357 9.93 16.57 -5.64
C GLU A 357 9.18 17.16 -4.46
N VAL A 358 9.83 17.31 -3.29
CA VAL A 358 9.22 17.96 -2.12
C VAL A 358 9.15 19.47 -2.29
N ASP A 359 8.24 20.09 -1.54
CA ASP A 359 7.99 21.52 -1.66
C ASP A 359 9.15 22.35 -1.06
N PRO A 360 9.46 23.55 -1.56
CA PRO A 360 10.58 24.36 -1.10
C PRO A 360 10.59 24.69 0.40
N ASP A 361 9.43 24.71 1.04
CA ASP A 361 9.22 24.95 2.47
C ASP A 361 9.35 23.69 3.34
N THR A 362 9.56 22.52 2.72
CA THR A 362 9.80 21.25 3.42
C THR A 362 11.03 21.36 4.33
N LEU A 363 10.88 20.92 5.58
CA LEU A 363 11.97 20.82 6.55
C LEU A 363 12.66 19.48 6.41
N TRP A 364 14.00 19.44 6.50
CA TRP A 364 14.77 18.22 6.37
C TRP A 364 15.74 18.01 7.53
N LEU A 365 15.69 16.85 8.17
CA LEU A 365 16.67 16.41 9.17
C LEU A 365 17.56 15.31 8.56
N GLY A 366 18.87 15.51 8.58
CA GLY A 366 19.83 14.60 7.96
C GLY A 366 21.28 14.87 8.40
N TRP A 367 22.18 13.90 8.23
CA TRP A 367 23.61 14.16 8.41
C TRP A 367 24.18 14.99 7.24
N ALA A 368 24.94 16.02 7.56
CA ALA A 368 25.51 16.96 6.58
C ALA A 368 26.80 16.49 5.88
N GLY A 369 27.25 15.25 6.14
CA GLY A 369 28.45 14.69 5.52
C GLY A 369 29.77 15.10 6.18
N SER A 370 29.75 16.08 7.08
CA SER A 370 30.90 16.56 7.84
C SER A 370 30.57 16.75 9.33
N HIS A 371 31.61 16.73 10.17
CA HIS A 371 31.49 17.13 11.57
C HIS A 371 31.45 18.67 11.63
N LEU A 372 30.46 19.20 12.34
CA LEU A 372 30.32 20.63 12.59
C LEU A 372 30.54 20.86 14.08
N SER A 373 31.12 21.99 14.45
CA SER A 373 31.19 22.43 15.83
C SER A 373 29.82 22.97 16.30
N GLU A 374 29.57 23.01 17.62
CA GLU A 374 28.26 23.38 18.19
C GLU A 374 27.71 24.74 17.73
N ASN A 375 28.59 25.67 17.33
CA ASN A 375 28.23 27.03 16.92
C ASN A 375 28.17 27.23 15.40
N GLU A 376 28.52 26.22 14.60
CA GLU A 376 28.53 26.33 13.15
C GLU A 376 27.13 26.15 12.56
N LYS A 377 26.64 27.19 11.89
CA LYS A 377 25.35 27.18 11.21
C LYS A 377 25.47 26.65 9.80
N ILE A 378 24.52 25.80 9.41
CA ILE A 378 24.37 25.37 8.03
C ILE A 378 23.94 26.61 7.20
N PRO A 379 24.63 26.93 6.10
CA PRO A 379 24.21 28.02 5.22
C PRO A 379 22.78 27.80 4.71
N GLU A 380 21.95 28.84 4.70
CA GLU A 380 20.59 28.77 4.12
C GLU A 380 20.67 28.53 2.59
N PRO A 381 19.70 27.82 2.00
CA PRO A 381 19.69 27.52 0.57
C PRO A 381 19.55 28.80 -0.25
N ARG A 382 20.28 28.90 -1.36
CA ARG A 382 20.10 29.96 -2.37
C ARG A 382 18.97 29.58 -3.32
N LEU A 383 18.33 30.57 -3.94
CA LEU A 383 17.29 30.37 -4.96
C LEU A 383 17.77 29.53 -6.17
N THR A 384 19.08 29.51 -6.43
CA THR A 384 19.72 28.74 -7.50
C THR A 384 20.14 27.33 -7.08
N ASP A 385 20.06 27.01 -5.79
CA ASP A 385 20.44 25.68 -5.31
C ASP A 385 19.37 24.68 -5.76
N PRO A 386 19.77 23.51 -6.29
CA PRO A 386 18.82 22.50 -6.76
C PRO A 386 17.99 21.86 -5.64
N THR A 387 18.21 22.27 -4.38
CA THR A 387 17.44 21.87 -3.20
C THR A 387 17.23 23.08 -2.29
N VAL A 388 16.00 23.58 -2.19
CA VAL A 388 15.64 24.82 -1.46
C VAL A 388 15.36 24.56 0.04
N LEU A 389 15.81 23.43 0.56
CA LEU A 389 15.36 22.90 1.85
C LEU A 389 16.12 23.49 3.05
N LYS A 390 15.37 23.74 4.14
CA LYS A 390 15.91 24.05 5.48
C LYS A 390 16.44 22.78 6.14
N SER A 391 17.58 22.84 6.84
CA SER A 391 18.30 21.64 7.29
C SER A 391 18.84 21.71 8.72
N SER A 392 18.82 20.59 9.44
CA SER A 392 19.55 20.37 10.71
C SER A 392 20.50 19.18 10.61
N GLN A 393 21.56 19.14 11.44
CA GLN A 393 22.63 18.12 11.42
C GLN A 393 22.41 16.97 12.40
N ILE A 394 22.80 15.75 12.00
CA ILE A 394 22.81 14.51 12.82
C ILE A 394 24.26 13.96 12.96
N LEU A 395 24.56 13.12 13.96
CA LEU A 395 25.86 12.44 14.14
C LEU A 395 26.05 11.24 13.17
N PRO A 396 27.31 10.81 12.87
CA PRO A 396 27.57 9.71 11.95
C PRO A 396 26.99 8.37 12.42
N PHE A 397 26.58 7.55 11.45
CA PHE A 397 25.79 6.35 11.62
C PHE A 397 26.62 5.07 11.38
N CYS A 398 26.41 4.03 12.20
CA CYS A 398 27.00 2.71 12.01
C CYS A 398 25.90 1.66 12.10
N SER A 399 25.50 1.02 10.99
CA SER A 399 24.70 -0.20 11.09
C SER A 399 25.15 -1.28 10.12
N ASN A 400 25.21 -2.49 10.64
CA ASN A 400 25.37 -3.73 9.88
C ASN A 400 24.03 -4.28 9.35
N LEU A 401 22.93 -3.50 9.41
CA LEU A 401 21.60 -3.91 8.94
C LEU A 401 21.54 -4.14 7.42
N TRP A 402 22.40 -3.45 6.66
CA TRP A 402 22.44 -3.58 5.19
C TRP A 402 22.65 -5.03 4.74
N GLY A 403 23.59 -5.74 5.37
CA GLY A 403 23.90 -7.14 5.03
C GLY A 403 22.71 -8.07 5.26
N LEU A 404 22.01 -7.87 6.37
CA LEU A 404 20.81 -8.64 6.72
C LEU A 404 19.69 -8.41 5.70
N PHE A 405 19.39 -7.15 5.40
CA PHE A 405 18.28 -6.80 4.50
C PHE A 405 18.52 -7.25 3.06
N HIS A 406 19.78 -7.36 2.61
CA HIS A 406 20.12 -7.85 1.27
C HIS A 406 20.33 -9.37 1.20
N LEU A 407 20.03 -10.11 2.28
CA LEU A 407 20.24 -11.55 2.39
C LEU A 407 21.72 -11.97 2.30
N VAL A 408 22.64 -11.06 2.60
CA VAL A 408 24.08 -11.32 2.67
C VAL A 408 24.48 -11.49 4.15
N THR A 409 23.89 -12.51 4.78
CA THR A 409 23.95 -12.75 6.24
C THR A 409 25.37 -12.88 6.78
N LYS A 410 26.34 -13.31 5.96
CA LYS A 410 27.78 -13.32 6.32
C LYS A 410 28.34 -11.96 6.73
N TYR A 411 27.70 -10.86 6.34
CA TYR A 411 28.08 -9.50 6.72
C TYR A 411 27.19 -8.89 7.82
N ALA A 412 26.20 -9.63 8.31
CA ALA A 412 25.30 -9.20 9.38
C ALA A 412 25.90 -9.54 10.76
N VAL A 413 26.99 -8.86 11.14
CA VAL A 413 27.59 -9.03 12.48
C VAL A 413 26.79 -8.21 13.49
N CYS A 414 26.15 -8.88 14.44
CA CYS A 414 25.41 -8.24 15.54
C CYS A 414 26.37 -7.85 16.66
N ASP A 415 26.33 -6.58 17.08
CA ASP A 415 27.21 -5.99 18.08
C ASP A 415 26.39 -5.04 18.95
N GLU A 416 26.35 -5.32 20.25
CA GLU A 416 25.51 -4.58 21.20
C GLU A 416 25.95 -3.12 21.36
N THR A 417 27.26 -2.84 21.29
CA THR A 417 27.80 -1.48 21.36
C THR A 417 27.34 -0.67 20.16
N LYS A 418 27.40 -1.27 18.96
CA LYS A 418 26.89 -0.63 17.73
C LYS A 418 25.38 -0.43 17.78
N TRP A 419 24.64 -1.36 18.36
CA TRP A 419 23.19 -1.21 18.56
C TRP A 419 22.85 -0.06 19.53
N LYS A 420 23.54 0.03 20.67
CA LYS A 420 23.39 1.16 21.62
C LYS A 420 23.69 2.50 20.94
N ASN A 421 24.75 2.56 20.13
CA ASN A 421 25.06 3.75 19.34
C ASN A 421 23.96 4.08 18.32
N TYR A 422 23.41 3.06 17.65
CA TYR A 422 22.27 3.22 16.74
C TYR A 422 21.04 3.82 17.45
N LEU A 423 20.72 3.36 18.65
CA LEU A 423 19.65 3.92 19.48
C LEU A 423 19.94 5.36 19.92
N ASN A 424 21.18 5.66 20.36
CA ASN A 424 21.57 7.01 20.77
C ASN A 424 21.47 8.02 19.62
N VAL A 425 21.91 7.65 18.42
CA VAL A 425 21.77 8.49 17.23
C VAL A 425 20.29 8.72 16.91
N ASN A 426 19.47 7.66 16.87
CA ASN A 426 18.03 7.80 16.64
C ASN A 426 17.33 8.64 17.72
N LYS A 427 17.83 8.62 18.96
CA LYS A 427 17.38 9.49 20.04
C LYS A 427 17.69 10.96 19.80
N ALA A 428 18.90 11.27 19.35
CA ALA A 428 19.24 12.63 18.96
C ALA A 428 18.35 13.12 17.80
N ILE A 429 18.10 12.27 16.80
CA ILE A 429 17.21 12.58 15.66
C ILE A 429 15.78 12.85 16.14
N GLY A 430 15.23 11.95 16.95
CA GLY A 430 13.89 12.09 17.51
C GLY A 430 13.74 13.42 18.26
N ASN A 431 14.68 13.74 19.16
CA ASN A 431 14.67 14.99 19.91
C ASN A 431 14.72 16.24 19.01
N GLN A 432 15.54 16.24 17.96
CA GLN A 432 15.56 17.35 16.99
C GLN A 432 14.23 17.48 16.24
N ALA A 433 13.59 16.37 15.89
CA ALA A 433 12.27 16.40 15.28
C ALA A 433 11.22 17.01 16.22
N LEU A 434 11.30 16.77 17.53
CA LEU A 434 10.38 17.38 18.50
C LEU A 434 10.51 18.90 18.53
N GLU A 435 11.72 19.44 18.47
CA GLU A 435 11.94 20.91 18.40
C GLU A 435 11.33 21.53 17.13
N VAL A 436 11.21 20.75 16.05
CA VAL A 436 10.47 21.16 14.86
C VAL A 436 8.95 21.07 15.09
N LEU A 437 8.47 19.96 15.64
CA LEU A 437 7.03 19.73 15.86
C LEU A 437 6.40 20.74 16.83
N LYS A 438 7.13 21.16 17.88
CA LYS A 438 6.69 22.18 18.84
C LYS A 438 6.35 23.53 18.22
N LYS A 439 6.85 23.81 17.01
CA LYS A 439 6.51 25.04 16.26
C LYS A 439 5.09 25.00 15.67
N GLY A 440 4.43 23.83 15.66
CA GLY A 440 3.02 23.68 15.25
C GLY A 440 2.78 23.71 13.74
N GLU A 441 3.84 23.58 12.94
CA GLU A 441 3.77 23.79 11.48
C GLU A 441 3.86 22.51 10.64
N THR A 442 3.83 21.32 11.24
CA THR A 442 4.05 20.06 10.52
C THR A 442 2.77 19.24 10.39
N ASP A 443 2.38 18.90 9.16
CA ASP A 443 1.24 18.02 8.88
C ASP A 443 1.68 16.54 8.81
N VAL A 444 2.86 16.29 8.22
CA VAL A 444 3.40 14.95 8.00
C VAL A 444 4.88 14.86 8.38
N VAL A 445 5.23 13.84 9.17
CA VAL A 445 6.62 13.41 9.39
C VAL A 445 6.90 12.22 8.48
N TRP A 446 7.87 12.36 7.57
CA TRP A 446 8.20 11.35 6.58
C TRP A 446 9.63 10.83 6.76
N LEU A 447 9.74 9.61 7.29
CA LEU A 447 11.00 8.95 7.59
C LEU A 447 11.46 8.04 6.43
N HIS A 448 12.75 8.06 6.12
CA HIS A 448 13.32 7.28 5.03
C HIS A 448 14.45 6.35 5.44
N ASN A 449 14.26 5.08 5.08
CA ASN A 449 15.24 4.00 5.12
C ASN A 449 15.64 3.53 6.53
N TYR A 450 16.35 2.40 6.60
CA TYR A 450 16.57 1.63 7.82
C TYR A 450 17.37 2.37 8.92
N GLN A 451 18.02 3.47 8.59
CA GLN A 451 18.90 4.21 9.49
C GLN A 451 18.15 4.96 10.59
N VAL A 452 16.89 5.34 10.32
CA VAL A 452 16.10 6.23 11.18
C VAL A 452 14.87 5.55 11.77
N ILE A 453 14.81 4.21 11.74
CA ILE A 453 13.64 3.44 12.19
C ILE A 453 13.30 3.78 13.66
N MET A 454 14.30 3.85 14.54
CA MET A 454 14.04 4.02 15.98
C MET A 454 13.69 5.46 16.36
N ALA A 455 14.01 6.45 15.50
CA ALA A 455 13.56 7.83 15.69
C ALA A 455 12.03 7.92 15.65
N ALA A 456 11.35 7.04 14.89
CA ALA A 456 9.90 7.01 14.82
C ALA A 456 9.24 6.70 16.17
N VAL A 457 9.85 5.85 17.01
CA VAL A 457 9.31 5.52 18.35
C VAL A 457 9.27 6.77 19.22
N ILE A 458 10.36 7.54 19.22
CA ILE A 458 10.54 8.73 20.07
C ILE A 458 9.58 9.82 19.63
N ILE A 459 9.44 10.01 18.32
CA ILE A 459 8.50 10.97 17.74
C ILE A 459 7.06 10.55 18.05
N ARG A 460 6.71 9.26 17.89
CA ARG A 460 5.37 8.77 18.19
C ARG A 460 5.01 8.94 19.66
N GLN A 461 5.93 8.66 20.57
CA GLN A 461 5.71 8.83 22.00
C GLN A 461 5.37 10.30 22.33
N ALA A 462 6.16 11.23 21.82
CA ALA A 462 5.91 12.66 22.00
C ALA A 462 4.61 13.13 21.33
N ILE A 463 4.25 12.60 20.16
CA ILE A 463 2.96 12.87 19.52
C ILE A 463 1.79 12.51 20.44
N VAL A 464 1.88 11.37 21.14
CA VAL A 464 0.84 10.94 22.07
C VAL A 464 0.83 11.79 23.35
N GLU A 465 2.00 12.04 23.93
CA GLU A 465 2.14 12.78 25.19
C GLU A 465 1.81 14.28 25.06
N GLU A 466 2.29 14.92 23.99
CA GLU A 466 2.11 16.34 23.71
C GLU A 466 0.90 16.62 22.79
N GLN A 467 0.15 15.58 22.38
CA GLN A 467 -1.05 15.65 21.55
C GLN A 467 -0.85 16.36 20.19
N PHE A 468 0.28 16.13 19.52
CA PHE A 468 0.51 16.65 18.18
C PHE A 468 -0.47 16.01 17.16
N THR A 469 -0.88 16.78 16.15
CA THR A 469 -1.88 16.35 15.15
C THR A 469 -1.28 15.75 13.88
N CYS A 470 0.04 15.70 13.76
CA CYS A 470 0.73 15.24 12.56
C CYS A 470 0.61 13.72 12.33
N LYS A 471 0.72 13.31 11.06
CA LYS A 471 0.76 11.90 10.65
C LYS A 471 2.20 11.47 10.37
N MET A 472 2.50 10.18 10.54
CA MET A 472 3.84 9.63 10.31
C MET A 472 3.82 8.59 9.19
N GLY A 473 4.70 8.78 8.21
CA GLY A 473 4.99 7.79 7.17
C GLY A 473 6.43 7.33 7.26
N PHE A 474 6.67 6.03 7.11
CA PHE A 474 8.01 5.48 6.94
C PHE A 474 8.13 4.76 5.61
N PHE A 475 9.21 5.02 4.87
CA PHE A 475 9.47 4.36 3.60
C PHE A 475 10.81 3.63 3.60
N LEU A 476 10.80 2.31 3.42
CA LEU A 476 12.02 1.51 3.29
C LEU A 476 12.43 1.40 1.82
N HIS A 477 13.54 2.07 1.48
CA HIS A 477 14.13 2.01 0.14
C HIS A 477 14.97 0.76 -0.10
N THR A 478 15.44 0.14 0.98
CA THR A 478 16.13 -1.15 0.94
C THR A 478 15.13 -2.31 0.88
N GLN A 479 15.59 -3.53 0.60
CA GLN A 479 14.74 -4.71 0.73
C GLN A 479 14.29 -4.93 2.17
N PHE A 480 13.14 -5.61 2.31
CA PHE A 480 12.72 -6.18 3.57
C PHE A 480 12.86 -7.71 3.52
N PRO A 481 13.71 -8.31 4.37
CA PRO A 481 14.02 -9.74 4.28
C PRO A 481 12.83 -10.61 4.74
N PRO A 482 12.78 -11.89 4.35
CA PRO A 482 11.81 -12.84 4.90
C PRO A 482 11.93 -13.00 6.42
N CYS A 483 10.85 -13.47 7.04
CA CYS A 483 10.75 -13.61 8.49
C CYS A 483 11.89 -14.43 9.13
N ASP A 484 12.33 -15.51 8.47
CA ASP A 484 13.40 -16.37 9.02
C ASP A 484 14.76 -15.68 9.02
N VAL A 485 14.95 -14.69 8.15
CA VAL A 485 16.19 -13.91 8.05
C VAL A 485 16.16 -12.73 9.01
N ILE A 486 15.05 -11.99 9.13
CA ILE A 486 14.98 -10.87 10.08
C ILE A 486 15.18 -11.34 11.54
N LYS A 487 14.74 -12.56 11.87
CA LYS A 487 14.94 -13.20 13.18
C LYS A 487 16.40 -13.44 13.56
N LEU A 488 17.33 -13.37 12.62
CA LEU A 488 18.76 -13.42 12.93
C LEU A 488 19.24 -12.17 13.66
N LEU A 489 18.48 -11.07 13.61
CA LEU A 489 18.74 -9.87 14.40
C LEU A 489 18.22 -10.06 15.83
N PRO A 490 19.06 -9.98 16.88
CA PRO A 490 18.61 -10.10 18.27
C PRO A 490 17.55 -9.08 18.67
N TRP A 491 17.61 -7.90 18.04
CA TRP A 491 16.73 -6.75 18.27
C TRP A 491 15.64 -6.60 17.20
N CYS A 492 15.23 -7.72 16.58
CA CYS A 492 14.23 -7.68 15.52
C CYS A 492 12.87 -7.18 16.01
N ASP A 493 12.51 -7.46 17.26
CA ASP A 493 11.28 -7.01 17.89
C ASP A 493 11.26 -5.48 18.05
N GLU A 494 12.35 -4.88 18.53
CA GLU A 494 12.46 -3.42 18.65
C GLU A 494 12.46 -2.74 17.28
N LEU A 495 13.16 -3.32 16.28
CA LEU A 495 13.20 -2.77 14.93
C LEU A 495 11.82 -2.78 14.23
N LEU A 496 11.10 -3.90 14.33
CA LEU A 496 9.75 -4.02 13.77
C LEU A 496 8.78 -3.05 14.43
N GLN A 497 8.84 -2.90 15.76
CA GLN A 497 8.03 -1.93 16.49
C GLN A 497 8.37 -0.49 16.11
N GLY A 498 9.64 -0.18 15.84
CA GLY A 498 10.05 1.13 15.31
C GLY A 498 9.43 1.43 13.96
N MET A 499 9.33 0.44 13.07
CA MET A 499 8.61 0.61 11.80
C MET A 499 7.10 0.81 12.04
N LEU A 500 6.50 0.02 12.95
CA LEU A 500 5.10 0.11 13.34
C LEU A 500 4.73 1.35 14.18
N ALA A 501 5.70 2.16 14.61
CA ALA A 501 5.43 3.46 15.24
C ALA A 501 4.85 4.49 14.24
N ASN A 502 4.91 4.19 12.95
CA ASN A 502 4.34 5.01 11.87
C ASN A 502 2.85 4.69 11.65
N ASP A 503 2.14 5.57 10.96
CA ASP A 503 0.75 5.34 10.51
C ASP A 503 0.74 4.54 9.20
N VAL A 504 1.71 4.80 8.32
CA VAL A 504 1.89 4.06 7.06
C VAL A 504 3.35 3.62 6.89
N VAL A 505 3.55 2.36 6.52
CA VAL A 505 4.84 1.75 6.19
C VAL A 505 4.89 1.39 4.70
N GLY A 506 5.79 2.02 3.96
CA GLY A 506 5.95 1.85 2.52
C GLY A 506 7.12 0.97 2.11
N PHE A 507 6.89 0.13 1.11
CA PHE A 507 7.92 -0.68 0.45
C PHE A 507 7.81 -0.59 -1.07
N HIS A 508 8.87 -0.90 -1.81
CA HIS A 508 8.82 -0.83 -3.27
C HIS A 508 7.96 -1.92 -3.95
N THR A 509 7.78 -3.08 -3.30
CA THR A 509 7.05 -4.22 -3.90
C THR A 509 6.11 -4.88 -2.91
N LEU A 510 5.12 -5.61 -3.42
CA LEU A 510 4.14 -6.34 -2.61
C LEU A 510 4.80 -7.46 -1.81
N SER A 511 5.80 -8.13 -2.39
CA SER A 511 6.57 -9.17 -1.70
C SER A 511 7.22 -8.67 -0.41
N HIS A 512 7.81 -7.47 -0.42
CA HIS A 512 8.37 -6.86 0.78
C HIS A 512 7.29 -6.50 1.81
N CYS A 513 6.12 -6.02 1.37
CA CYS A 513 4.97 -5.80 2.26
C CYS A 513 4.57 -7.10 2.96
N GLN A 514 4.41 -8.20 2.21
CA GLN A 514 4.03 -9.50 2.76
C GLN A 514 5.07 -10.05 3.73
N ASN A 515 6.36 -9.90 3.42
CA ASN A 515 7.44 -10.27 4.35
C ASN A 515 7.36 -9.49 5.67
N PHE A 516 7.02 -8.19 5.60
CA PHE A 516 6.84 -7.35 6.78
C PHE A 516 5.64 -7.76 7.62
N LEU A 517 4.46 -7.96 7.00
CA LEU A 517 3.26 -8.47 7.68
C LEU A 517 3.56 -9.78 8.42
N ARG A 518 4.17 -10.75 7.72
CA ARG A 518 4.54 -12.05 8.32
C ARG A 518 5.54 -11.89 9.45
N SER A 519 6.52 -10.99 9.32
CA SER A 519 7.49 -10.73 10.38
C SER A 519 6.83 -10.11 11.62
N CYS A 520 5.89 -9.17 11.45
CA CYS A 520 5.12 -8.63 12.57
C CYS A 520 4.21 -9.69 13.22
N GLN A 521 3.57 -10.54 12.42
CA GLN A 521 2.74 -11.62 12.94
C GLN A 521 3.56 -12.67 13.71
N HIS A 522 4.71 -13.09 13.18
CA HIS A 522 5.49 -14.18 13.77
C HIS A 522 6.48 -13.73 14.86
N CYS A 523 7.09 -12.55 14.72
CA CYS A 523 8.05 -12.05 15.70
C CYS A 523 7.38 -11.25 16.82
N LEU A 524 6.27 -10.55 16.52
CA LEU A 524 5.56 -9.72 17.50
C LEU A 524 4.17 -10.26 17.86
N GLY A 525 3.67 -11.33 17.23
CA GLY A 525 2.33 -11.82 17.52
C GLY A 525 1.23 -10.80 17.22
N CYS A 526 1.46 -9.87 16.29
CA CYS A 526 0.48 -8.86 15.88
C CYS A 526 -0.68 -9.49 15.08
N ARG A 527 -1.86 -8.87 15.16
CA ARG A 527 -2.97 -9.17 14.25
C ARG A 527 -2.70 -8.51 12.90
N VAL A 528 -2.91 -9.27 11.82
CA VAL A 528 -2.64 -8.81 10.46
C VAL A 528 -3.82 -9.15 9.55
N ASP A 529 -4.14 -8.20 8.67
CA ASP A 529 -5.01 -8.42 7.52
C ASP A 529 -4.14 -8.44 6.27
N GLU A 530 -3.93 -9.62 5.70
CA GLU A 530 -3.11 -9.80 4.50
C GLU A 530 -3.79 -9.27 3.23
N GLU A 531 -5.12 -9.27 3.18
CA GLU A 531 -5.88 -8.83 1.99
C GLU A 531 -5.82 -7.30 1.86
N HIS A 532 -5.96 -6.60 2.97
CA HIS A 532 -5.96 -5.12 3.02
C HIS A 532 -4.61 -4.53 3.42
N LEU A 533 -3.60 -5.37 3.71
CA LEU A 533 -2.26 -4.99 4.12
C LEU A 533 -2.25 -4.11 5.38
N LEU A 534 -2.97 -4.54 6.42
CA LEU A 534 -3.10 -3.83 7.69
C LEU A 534 -2.45 -4.63 8.82
N ILE A 535 -1.89 -3.92 9.81
CA ILE A 535 -1.32 -4.52 11.02
C ILE A 535 -1.89 -3.79 12.24
N GLU A 536 -2.42 -4.52 13.22
CA GLU A 536 -2.81 -3.93 14.50
C GLU A 536 -1.63 -4.01 15.48
N HIS A 537 -1.18 -2.85 15.98
CA HIS A 537 -0.10 -2.75 16.95
C HIS A 537 -0.25 -1.51 17.83
N GLY A 538 -0.08 -1.67 19.15
CA GLY A 538 -0.19 -0.57 20.11
C GLY A 538 -1.54 0.13 20.07
N GLY A 539 -2.64 -0.61 19.94
CA GLY A 539 -3.99 -0.06 19.83
C GLY A 539 -4.26 0.76 18.54
N ARG A 540 -3.37 0.65 17.55
CA ARG A 540 -3.49 1.33 16.26
C ARG A 540 -3.48 0.34 15.11
N VAL A 541 -4.12 0.73 14.02
CA VAL A 541 -4.00 0.08 12.72
C VAL A 541 -2.89 0.79 11.95
N VAL A 542 -1.93 0.04 11.43
CA VAL A 542 -0.84 0.54 10.58
C VAL A 542 -1.09 0.04 9.16
N THR A 543 -1.12 0.95 8.18
CA THR A 543 -1.26 0.57 6.78
C THR A 543 0.09 0.24 6.17
N VAL A 544 0.20 -0.92 5.53
CA VAL A 544 1.38 -1.31 4.75
C VAL A 544 1.08 -1.08 3.28
N LYS A 545 1.92 -0.30 2.59
CA LYS A 545 1.65 0.14 1.21
C LYS A 545 2.77 -0.26 0.23
N PRO A 546 2.48 -1.05 -0.81
CA PRO A 546 3.40 -1.18 -1.93
C PRO A 546 3.37 0.10 -2.75
N SER A 547 4.52 0.74 -2.91
CA SER A 547 4.69 1.97 -3.68
C SER A 547 6.09 2.02 -4.28
N THR A 548 6.20 1.64 -5.56
CA THR A 548 7.47 1.63 -6.29
C THR A 548 7.90 3.06 -6.61
N MET A 549 9.10 3.45 -6.17
CA MET A 549 9.62 4.79 -6.43
C MET A 549 9.96 4.96 -7.91
N GLY A 550 9.46 6.03 -8.51
CA GLY A 550 9.78 6.43 -9.88
C GLY A 550 11.04 7.28 -9.98
N ILE A 551 11.32 7.76 -11.18
CA ILE A 551 12.33 8.80 -11.47
C ILE A 551 11.64 10.08 -11.97
N PRO A 552 12.29 11.25 -11.93
CA PRO A 552 11.82 12.44 -12.62
C PRO A 552 11.94 12.24 -14.14
N PHE A 553 10.98 11.49 -14.72
CA PHE A 553 11.07 10.93 -16.06
C PHE A 553 11.31 11.99 -17.15
N ASP A 554 10.59 13.11 -17.08
CA ASP A 554 10.68 14.18 -18.06
C ASP A 554 12.03 14.90 -17.99
N TYR A 555 12.62 15.03 -16.79
CA TYR A 555 13.96 15.59 -16.63
C TYR A 555 15.02 14.76 -17.37
N PHE A 556 14.99 13.43 -17.23
CA PHE A 556 15.91 12.55 -17.96
C PHE A 556 15.66 12.59 -19.46
N THR A 557 14.39 12.64 -19.87
CA THR A 557 14.05 12.76 -21.30
C THR A 557 14.52 14.09 -21.89
N GLN A 558 14.48 15.19 -21.15
CA GLN A 558 14.97 16.50 -21.63
C GLN A 558 16.49 16.55 -21.79
N LEU A 559 17.24 15.80 -20.96
CA LEU A 559 18.70 15.72 -21.07
C LEU A 559 19.18 14.86 -22.24
N THR A 560 18.28 14.10 -22.87
CA THR A 560 18.63 13.13 -23.90
C THR A 560 18.79 13.76 -25.28
N GLN A 561 19.94 13.55 -25.92
CA GLN A 561 20.22 13.99 -27.30
C GLN A 561 19.97 12.87 -28.33
N PRO A 562 19.66 13.17 -29.60
CA PRO A 562 19.52 12.14 -30.64
C PRO A 562 20.81 11.32 -30.81
N LYS A 563 20.70 9.99 -30.97
CA LYS A 563 21.86 9.13 -31.27
C LYS A 563 22.51 9.57 -32.59
N SER A 564 23.79 9.95 -32.57
CA SER A 564 24.57 10.26 -33.76
C SER A 564 25.28 9.01 -34.28
N PHE A 565 24.91 8.62 -35.50
CA PHE A 565 25.47 7.55 -36.36
C PHE A 565 25.43 6.10 -35.84
N PRO A 566 25.20 5.11 -36.74
CA PRO A 566 25.34 3.70 -36.40
C PRO A 566 26.79 3.40 -36.02
N ARG A 567 26.99 2.74 -34.87
CA ARG A 567 28.30 2.30 -34.40
C ARG A 567 28.59 0.90 -34.92
N ALA A 568 29.87 0.62 -35.16
CA ALA A 568 30.32 -0.71 -35.59
C ALA A 568 30.10 -1.79 -34.51
N GLN A 569 30.13 -1.41 -33.22
CA GLN A 569 30.01 -2.32 -32.08
C GLN A 569 28.83 -1.96 -31.19
N LYS A 570 28.15 -3.00 -30.66
CA LYS A 570 27.08 -2.87 -29.67
C LYS A 570 27.65 -2.75 -28.26
N ILE A 571 27.04 -1.92 -27.42
CA ILE A 571 27.50 -1.66 -26.04
C ILE A 571 26.56 -2.29 -25.02
N ILE A 572 27.09 -3.21 -24.21
CA ILE A 572 26.46 -3.69 -22.99
C ILE A 572 26.96 -2.82 -21.83
N THR A 573 26.06 -2.26 -21.03
CA THR A 573 26.47 -1.46 -19.86
C THR A 573 25.90 -2.03 -18.58
N THR A 574 26.74 -2.15 -17.56
CA THR A 574 26.37 -2.68 -16.23
C THR A 574 26.84 -1.76 -15.11
N PHE A 575 26.09 -1.76 -14.01
CA PHE A 575 26.33 -0.92 -12.83
C PHE A 575 26.46 -1.79 -11.58
N ASP A 576 27.67 -1.87 -11.03
CA ASP A 576 28.00 -2.88 -10.02
C ASP A 576 28.62 -2.32 -8.74
N LYS A 577 28.27 -2.99 -7.64
CA LYS A 577 28.73 -2.69 -6.27
C LYS A 577 29.33 -3.91 -5.58
N CYS A 578 29.42 -5.06 -6.26
CA CYS A 578 29.86 -6.33 -5.68
C CYS A 578 30.87 -7.03 -6.62
N PRO A 579 32.07 -7.43 -6.13
CA PRO A 579 33.05 -8.16 -6.95
C PRO A 579 32.53 -9.49 -7.51
N HIS A 580 31.62 -10.17 -6.79
CA HIS A 580 31.09 -11.46 -7.21
C HIS A 580 30.19 -11.35 -8.45
N ALA A 581 29.30 -10.35 -8.48
CA ALA A 581 28.42 -10.10 -9.62
C ALA A 581 29.21 -9.77 -10.89
N ILE A 582 30.34 -9.05 -10.74
CA ILE A 582 31.25 -8.75 -11.85
C ILE A 582 31.85 -10.05 -12.42
N ALA A 583 32.31 -10.96 -11.55
CA ALA A 583 32.88 -12.23 -11.99
C ALA A 583 31.86 -13.10 -12.76
N GLN A 584 30.62 -13.21 -12.27
CA GLN A 584 29.55 -13.96 -12.96
C GLN A 584 29.27 -13.40 -14.37
N LYS A 585 29.26 -12.07 -14.50
CA LYS A 585 29.05 -11.38 -15.79
C LYS A 585 30.18 -11.63 -16.78
N LEU A 586 31.43 -11.60 -16.32
CA LEU A 586 32.58 -11.95 -17.14
C LEU A 586 32.47 -13.40 -17.64
N SER A 587 32.19 -14.36 -16.76
CA SER A 587 31.99 -15.76 -17.16
C SER A 587 30.84 -15.95 -18.15
N ALA A 588 29.74 -15.20 -18.00
CA ALA A 588 28.63 -15.25 -18.96
C ALA A 588 29.01 -14.67 -20.33
N LEU A 589 29.87 -13.65 -20.34
CA LEU A 589 30.43 -13.08 -21.57
C LEU A 589 31.39 -14.06 -22.27
N GLU A 590 32.24 -14.78 -21.53
CA GLU A 590 33.10 -15.85 -22.08
C GLU A 590 32.25 -16.95 -22.74
N LEU A 591 31.19 -17.37 -22.05
CA LEU A 591 30.29 -18.40 -22.55
C LEU A 591 29.50 -17.93 -23.78
N LEU A 592 29.07 -16.66 -23.79
CA LEU A 592 28.44 -16.05 -24.96
C LEU A 592 29.37 -16.12 -26.18
N PHE A 593 30.64 -15.74 -26.04
CA PHE A 593 31.60 -15.81 -27.14
C PHE A 593 31.87 -17.23 -27.61
N LYS A 594 31.94 -18.18 -26.69
CA LYS A 594 32.11 -19.60 -27.02
C LYS A 594 30.94 -20.15 -27.83
N ASN A 595 29.70 -19.82 -27.43
CA ASN A 595 28.49 -20.38 -28.03
C ASN A 595 28.00 -19.60 -29.25
N ASN A 596 28.35 -18.32 -29.34
CA ASN A 596 27.94 -17.40 -30.40
C ASN A 596 29.15 -16.56 -30.87
N PRO A 597 30.08 -17.16 -31.64
CA PRO A 597 31.31 -16.48 -32.09
C PRO A 597 31.05 -15.21 -32.91
N ASP A 598 29.88 -15.06 -33.53
CA ASP A 598 29.48 -13.85 -34.28
C ASP A 598 29.49 -12.56 -33.43
N HIS A 599 29.48 -12.67 -32.10
CA HIS A 599 29.61 -11.51 -31.21
C HIS A 599 31.06 -11.05 -30.99
N LEU A 600 32.06 -11.87 -31.34
CA LEU A 600 33.47 -11.48 -31.27
C LEU A 600 33.71 -10.24 -32.12
N GLU A 601 34.48 -9.29 -31.58
CA GLU A 601 34.78 -7.99 -32.21
C GLU A 601 33.57 -7.06 -32.48
N ASN A 602 32.35 -7.52 -32.21
CA ASN A 602 31.10 -6.80 -32.48
C ASN A 602 30.43 -6.23 -31.22
N ILE A 603 30.91 -6.59 -30.02
CA ILE A 603 30.35 -6.09 -28.75
C ILE A 603 31.42 -5.54 -27.81
N ILE A 604 31.04 -4.54 -27.01
CA ILE A 604 31.81 -4.00 -25.89
C ILE A 604 30.97 -4.13 -24.61
N MET A 605 31.59 -4.54 -23.50
CA MET A 605 30.99 -4.49 -22.17
C MET A 605 31.63 -3.38 -21.32
N LEU A 606 30.82 -2.41 -20.88
CA LEU A 606 31.22 -1.31 -20.01
C LEU A 606 30.72 -1.54 -18.58
N PHE A 607 31.66 -1.68 -17.64
CA PHE A 607 31.39 -1.70 -16.20
C PHE A 607 31.49 -0.29 -15.61
N VAL A 608 30.41 0.18 -14.97
CA VAL A 608 30.38 1.40 -14.15
C VAL A 608 30.38 1.00 -12.67
N ILE A 609 31.45 1.31 -11.96
CA ILE A 609 31.72 0.77 -10.61
C ILE A 609 31.83 1.90 -9.59
N THR A 610 31.02 1.83 -8.53
CA THR A 610 30.90 2.93 -7.56
C THR A 610 31.40 2.63 -6.15
N ARG A 611 31.46 1.35 -5.72
CA ARG A 611 31.74 0.97 -4.32
C ARG A 611 32.77 -0.14 -4.14
N VAL A 612 33.26 -0.72 -5.23
CA VAL A 612 34.23 -1.82 -5.19
C VAL A 612 35.60 -1.23 -5.44
N SER A 613 36.60 -1.59 -4.63
CA SER A 613 37.98 -1.25 -4.92
C SER A 613 38.39 -1.90 -6.24
N LEU A 614 38.97 -1.12 -7.15
CA LEU A 614 39.43 -1.61 -8.46
C LEU A 614 40.39 -2.80 -8.30
N ASP A 615 41.23 -2.80 -7.27
CA ASP A 615 42.21 -3.86 -7.00
C ASP A 615 41.57 -5.26 -6.86
N GLN A 616 40.31 -5.35 -6.42
CA GLN A 616 39.62 -6.64 -6.22
C GLN A 616 39.12 -7.28 -7.52
N ILE A 617 39.11 -6.53 -8.61
CA ILE A 617 38.47 -6.91 -9.88
C ILE A 617 39.38 -6.72 -11.10
N GLN A 618 40.41 -5.88 -10.98
CA GLN A 618 41.32 -5.51 -12.06
C GLN A 618 41.95 -6.75 -12.72
N ASP A 619 42.52 -7.65 -11.92
CA ASP A 619 43.12 -8.91 -12.40
C ASP A 619 42.16 -9.78 -13.22
N LYS A 620 40.87 -9.77 -12.88
CA LYS A 620 39.85 -10.56 -13.60
C LYS A 620 39.54 -9.93 -14.95
N ILE A 621 39.40 -8.61 -14.98
CA ILE A 621 39.15 -7.84 -16.20
C ILE A 621 40.36 -7.94 -17.14
N ASP A 622 41.58 -7.78 -16.62
CA ASP A 622 42.81 -7.84 -17.40
C ASP A 622 43.03 -9.24 -17.97
N ARG A 623 42.77 -10.29 -17.19
CA ARG A 623 42.82 -11.67 -17.67
C ARG A 623 41.80 -11.93 -18.77
N PHE A 624 40.56 -11.48 -18.58
CA PHE A 624 39.52 -11.59 -19.60
C PHE A 624 39.97 -10.90 -20.89
N ASN A 625 40.38 -9.63 -20.80
CA ASN A 625 40.83 -8.87 -21.96
C ASN A 625 42.07 -9.48 -22.61
N ALA A 626 43.01 -10.04 -21.85
CA ALA A 626 44.19 -10.72 -22.41
C ALA A 626 43.81 -11.93 -23.29
N ASN A 627 42.71 -12.62 -22.97
CA ASN A 627 42.25 -13.79 -23.72
C ASN A 627 41.51 -13.44 -25.03
N TYR A 628 40.85 -12.27 -25.09
CA TYR A 628 39.94 -11.93 -26.21
C TYR A 628 40.32 -10.67 -27.00
N ARG A 629 41.17 -9.78 -26.46
CA ARG A 629 41.53 -8.53 -27.15
C ARG A 629 42.26 -8.81 -28.46
N THR A 630 42.02 -7.97 -29.45
CA THR A 630 42.80 -7.92 -30.70
C THR A 630 43.49 -6.56 -30.82
N SER A 631 44.19 -6.31 -31.92
CA SER A 631 44.80 -4.99 -32.18
C SER A 631 43.77 -3.87 -32.37
N SER A 632 42.53 -4.21 -32.76
CA SER A 632 41.44 -3.28 -33.06
C SER A 632 40.27 -3.35 -32.07
N TRP A 633 40.24 -4.33 -31.16
CA TRP A 633 39.11 -4.56 -30.26
C TRP A 633 39.56 -4.81 -28.82
N TYR A 634 38.94 -4.06 -27.89
CA TYR A 634 39.10 -4.23 -26.45
C TYR A 634 37.73 -4.54 -25.83
N PRO A 635 37.46 -5.78 -25.39
CA PRO A 635 36.08 -6.22 -25.14
C PRO A 635 35.47 -5.66 -23.85
N VAL A 636 36.24 -5.51 -22.77
CA VAL A 636 35.73 -5.08 -21.47
C VAL A 636 36.39 -3.78 -21.04
N HIS A 637 35.58 -2.74 -20.84
CA HIS A 637 35.99 -1.46 -20.30
C HIS A 637 35.44 -1.26 -18.89
N CYS A 638 36.21 -0.61 -18.03
CA CYS A 638 35.80 -0.29 -16.66
C CYS A 638 35.95 1.20 -16.41
N THR A 639 34.97 1.80 -15.75
CA THR A 639 35.04 3.16 -15.24
C THR A 639 34.67 3.21 -13.77
N HIS A 640 35.51 3.85 -12.97
CA HIS A 640 35.37 3.92 -11.52
C HIS A 640 34.87 5.30 -11.06
N GLY A 641 34.27 5.34 -9.88
CA GLY A 641 33.81 6.56 -9.23
C GLY A 641 32.41 7.01 -9.65
N ASN A 642 31.90 8.02 -8.96
CA ASN A 642 30.58 8.58 -9.23
C ASN A 642 30.57 9.30 -10.58
N LYS A 643 29.49 9.10 -11.35
CA LYS A 643 29.26 9.80 -12.61
C LYS A 643 28.37 11.01 -12.37
N THR A 644 28.71 12.11 -13.03
CA THR A 644 27.81 13.25 -13.13
C THR A 644 26.54 12.84 -13.86
N GLN A 645 25.48 13.62 -13.67
CA GLN A 645 24.20 13.36 -14.31
C GLN A 645 24.30 13.32 -15.84
N SER A 646 25.07 14.25 -16.43
CA SER A 646 25.29 14.34 -17.87
C SER A 646 26.09 13.16 -18.41
N GLU A 647 27.14 12.72 -17.71
CA GLU A 647 27.90 11.53 -18.09
C GLU A 647 27.03 10.27 -18.02
N LEU A 648 26.20 10.14 -16.99
CA LEU A 648 25.30 9.00 -16.85
C LEU A 648 24.26 8.94 -17.97
N VAL A 649 23.63 10.07 -18.30
CA VAL A 649 22.70 10.16 -19.43
C VAL A 649 23.42 9.77 -20.73
N ALA A 650 24.61 10.33 -20.99
CA ALA A 650 25.38 10.00 -22.19
C ALA A 650 25.69 8.50 -22.27
N ILE A 651 26.12 7.87 -21.17
CA ILE A 651 26.34 6.42 -21.10
C ILE A 651 25.05 5.67 -21.46
N LEU A 652 23.97 5.92 -20.71
CA LEU A 652 22.70 5.20 -20.85
C LEU A 652 22.08 5.34 -22.24
N GLN A 653 22.17 6.51 -22.85
CA GLN A 653 21.71 6.74 -24.22
C GLN A 653 22.46 5.88 -25.23
N THR A 654 23.74 5.62 -24.99
CA THR A 654 24.60 4.87 -25.92
C THR A 654 24.61 3.36 -25.68
N THR A 655 23.96 2.91 -24.61
CA THR A 655 23.83 1.50 -24.25
C THR A 655 22.83 0.79 -25.17
N ASP A 656 23.25 -0.30 -25.80
CA ASP A 656 22.39 -1.20 -26.58
C ASP A 656 21.75 -2.28 -25.70
N VAL A 657 22.44 -2.73 -24.65
CA VAL A 657 21.90 -3.64 -23.64
C VAL A 657 22.24 -3.13 -22.24
N CYS A 658 21.23 -2.71 -21.48
CA CYS A 658 21.40 -2.28 -20.10
C CYS A 658 21.24 -3.48 -19.17
N LEU A 659 22.33 -3.89 -18.54
CA LEU A 659 22.42 -5.08 -17.70
C LEU A 659 22.35 -4.70 -16.21
N ILE A 660 21.17 -4.80 -15.63
CA ILE A 660 20.93 -4.53 -14.20
C ILE A 660 20.64 -5.85 -13.50
N THR A 661 21.71 -6.60 -13.21
CA THR A 661 21.62 -7.93 -12.61
C THR A 661 22.27 -8.01 -11.22
N PRO A 662 21.77 -7.26 -10.21
CA PRO A 662 22.23 -7.44 -8.84
C PRO A 662 21.82 -8.83 -8.32
N LEU A 663 22.61 -9.38 -7.40
CA LEU A 663 22.25 -10.62 -6.68
C LEU A 663 20.95 -10.46 -5.91
N ASN A 664 20.73 -9.26 -5.35
CA ASN A 664 19.50 -8.91 -4.65
C ASN A 664 19.34 -7.38 -4.61
N SER A 665 18.17 -6.85 -4.94
CA SER A 665 17.89 -5.40 -4.88
C SER A 665 16.40 -5.10 -4.76
N SER A 666 16.02 -4.13 -3.92
CA SER A 666 14.63 -3.67 -3.79
C SER A 666 14.17 -2.89 -5.02
N LEU A 667 15.07 -2.06 -5.57
CA LEU A 667 14.84 -1.22 -6.72
C LEU A 667 16.17 -0.74 -7.30
N SER A 668 16.21 -0.59 -8.62
CA SER A 668 17.25 0.10 -9.37
C SER A 668 16.64 1.29 -10.10
N LEU A 669 16.95 2.49 -9.62
CA LEU A 669 16.61 3.73 -10.33
C LEU A 669 17.34 3.80 -11.68
N ILE A 670 18.54 3.24 -11.81
CA ILE A 670 19.29 3.20 -13.08
C ILE A 670 18.51 2.48 -14.18
N ALA A 671 17.79 1.41 -13.85
CA ALA A 671 16.94 0.73 -14.83
C ALA A 671 15.84 1.66 -15.39
N LYS A 672 15.24 2.48 -14.51
CA LYS A 672 14.23 3.48 -14.88
C LYS A 672 14.84 4.63 -15.68
N GLU A 673 16.03 5.09 -15.28
CA GLU A 673 16.78 6.13 -15.99
C GLU A 673 17.17 5.67 -17.40
N PHE A 674 17.60 4.42 -17.56
CA PHE A 674 17.86 3.83 -18.87
C PHE A 674 16.62 3.92 -19.75
N VAL A 675 15.48 3.46 -19.25
CA VAL A 675 14.19 3.52 -19.96
C VAL A 675 13.86 4.95 -20.40
N ALA A 676 13.99 5.94 -19.51
CA ALA A 676 13.76 7.35 -19.82
C ALA A 676 14.75 7.90 -20.87
N CYS A 677 15.96 7.35 -20.94
CA CYS A 677 16.98 7.75 -21.91
C CYS A 677 16.82 7.13 -23.32
N GLN A 678 16.00 6.09 -23.50
CA GLN A 678 15.81 5.41 -24.78
C GLN A 678 14.72 6.06 -25.68
N ASN A 679 14.96 7.28 -26.16
CA ASN A 679 14.00 8.06 -26.97
C ASN A 679 14.13 7.92 -28.51
N THR A 680 15.10 7.14 -29.00
CA THR A 680 15.36 6.89 -30.42
C THR A 680 15.30 5.38 -30.71
N VAL A 681 16.22 4.79 -31.50
CA VAL A 681 16.35 3.34 -31.64
C VAL A 681 16.69 2.75 -30.26
N PRO A 682 15.77 2.01 -29.62
CA PRO A 682 15.93 1.69 -28.21
C PRO A 682 16.83 0.48 -28.01
N GLY A 683 17.65 0.53 -26.95
CA GLY A 683 18.32 -0.64 -26.42
C GLY A 683 17.37 -1.55 -25.63
N VAL A 684 17.91 -2.67 -25.14
CA VAL A 684 17.18 -3.68 -24.38
C VAL A 684 17.53 -3.58 -22.89
N LEU A 685 16.53 -3.60 -22.02
CA LEU A 685 16.72 -3.69 -20.57
C LEU A 685 16.72 -5.17 -20.15
N LEU A 686 17.78 -5.57 -19.43
CA LEU A 686 17.92 -6.89 -18.84
C LEU A 686 18.03 -6.74 -17.31
N LEU A 687 17.16 -7.44 -16.57
CA LEU A 687 17.00 -7.34 -15.12
C LEU A 687 17.32 -8.67 -14.44
N SER A 688 17.86 -8.59 -13.22
CA SER A 688 17.86 -9.74 -12.30
C SER A 688 16.43 -10.06 -11.88
N SER A 689 16.09 -11.35 -11.85
CA SER A 689 14.83 -11.85 -11.26
C SER A 689 14.71 -11.54 -9.76
N PHE A 690 15.80 -11.15 -9.10
CA PHE A 690 15.85 -10.72 -7.69
C PHE A 690 15.87 -9.19 -7.51
N SER A 691 15.56 -8.44 -8.57
CA SER A 691 15.33 -7.00 -8.49
C SER A 691 13.84 -6.70 -8.37
N GLY A 692 13.42 -5.79 -7.49
CA GLY A 692 12.03 -5.34 -7.46
C GLY A 692 11.56 -4.62 -8.74
N ASN A 693 12.49 -4.21 -9.63
CA ASN A 693 12.12 -3.79 -10.98
C ASN A 693 11.49 -4.95 -11.79
N ALA A 694 11.90 -6.20 -11.58
CA ALA A 694 11.36 -7.34 -12.32
C ALA A 694 9.86 -7.54 -12.07
N GLU A 695 9.37 -7.24 -10.87
CA GLU A 695 7.93 -7.26 -10.54
C GLU A 695 7.15 -6.15 -11.28
N THR A 696 7.80 -5.03 -11.57
CA THR A 696 7.13 -3.82 -12.11
C THR A 696 7.39 -3.56 -13.58
N MET A 697 8.36 -4.25 -14.20
CA MET A 697 8.82 -4.07 -15.59
C MET A 697 8.83 -5.41 -16.35
N PRO A 698 7.69 -6.10 -16.53
CA PRO A 698 7.62 -7.41 -17.17
C PRO A 698 8.05 -7.40 -18.65
N GLU A 699 8.16 -6.23 -19.28
CA GLU A 699 8.64 -6.08 -20.65
C GLU A 699 10.16 -6.19 -20.77
N ALA A 700 10.91 -6.09 -19.67
CA ALA A 700 12.35 -6.35 -19.64
C ALA A 700 12.67 -7.85 -19.76
N ILE A 701 13.88 -8.20 -20.19
CA ILE A 701 14.35 -9.59 -20.11
C ILE A 701 14.80 -9.84 -18.67
N THR A 702 14.18 -10.80 -17.98
CA THR A 702 14.58 -11.21 -16.64
C THR A 702 15.51 -12.42 -16.69
N THR A 703 16.53 -12.45 -15.85
CA THR A 703 17.41 -13.62 -15.69
C THR A 703 17.87 -13.83 -14.25
N ASN A 704 18.18 -15.07 -13.88
CA ASN A 704 18.88 -15.38 -12.64
C ASN A 704 20.39 -15.11 -12.79
N PRO A 705 20.97 -14.09 -12.12
CA PRO A 705 22.40 -13.78 -12.23
C PRO A 705 23.34 -14.89 -11.77
N ASN A 706 22.85 -15.84 -10.95
CA ASN A 706 23.67 -16.94 -10.46
C ASN A 706 23.84 -18.08 -11.48
N LEU A 707 23.06 -18.07 -12.56
CA LEU A 707 23.13 -19.07 -13.62
C LEU A 707 23.83 -18.47 -14.83
N VAL A 708 25.14 -18.73 -14.93
CA VAL A 708 26.00 -18.19 -15.99
C VAL A 708 25.47 -18.53 -17.38
N ASP A 709 24.97 -19.75 -17.59
CA ASP A 709 24.37 -20.19 -18.86
C ASP A 709 23.12 -19.37 -19.22
N GLU A 710 22.24 -19.15 -18.25
CA GLU A 710 21.00 -18.40 -18.44
C GLU A 710 21.30 -16.93 -18.74
N LEU A 711 22.25 -16.34 -18.01
CA LEU A 711 22.70 -14.97 -18.25
C LEU A 711 23.31 -14.81 -19.65
N ALA A 712 24.12 -15.77 -20.10
CA ALA A 712 24.69 -15.77 -21.45
C ALA A 712 23.59 -15.87 -22.54
N GLN A 713 22.60 -16.75 -22.34
CA GLN A 713 21.46 -16.88 -23.26
C GLN A 713 20.60 -15.60 -23.29
N ALA A 714 20.36 -14.99 -22.13
CA ALA A 714 19.61 -13.74 -22.03
C ALA A 714 20.34 -12.57 -22.72
N LEU A 715 21.68 -12.51 -22.57
CA LEU A 715 22.53 -11.56 -23.30
C LEU A 715 22.46 -11.79 -24.81
N ASN A 716 22.59 -13.04 -25.28
CA ASN A 716 22.45 -13.36 -26.69
C ASN A 716 21.09 -12.92 -27.24
N ARG A 717 20.01 -13.22 -26.50
CA ARG A 717 18.65 -12.82 -26.86
C ARG A 717 18.48 -11.30 -26.93
N ALA A 718 19.07 -10.55 -25.99
CA ALA A 718 19.03 -9.10 -25.98
C ALA A 718 19.78 -8.50 -27.20
N LEU A 719 20.97 -9.01 -27.49
CA LEU A 719 21.82 -8.55 -28.59
C LEU A 719 21.23 -8.85 -29.97
N THR A 720 20.51 -9.96 -30.11
CA THR A 720 19.90 -10.43 -31.37
C THR A 720 18.42 -10.06 -31.51
N MET A 721 17.86 -9.28 -30.56
CA MET A 721 16.45 -8.90 -30.59
C MET A 721 16.12 -8.07 -31.85
N PRO A 722 15.05 -8.41 -32.59
CA PRO A 722 14.52 -7.59 -33.68
C PRO A 722 14.10 -6.19 -33.22
N ASP A 723 14.30 -5.17 -34.05
CA ASP A 723 14.08 -3.77 -33.67
C ASP A 723 12.60 -3.44 -33.38
N ASP A 724 11.66 -4.08 -34.08
CA ASP A 724 10.22 -3.97 -33.83
C ASP A 724 9.87 -4.44 -32.41
N GLU A 725 10.45 -5.56 -31.97
CA GLU A 725 10.28 -6.06 -30.61
C GLU A 725 10.90 -5.12 -29.56
N LYS A 726 12.12 -4.61 -29.81
CA LYS A 726 12.78 -3.63 -28.92
C LYS A 726 11.90 -2.39 -28.73
N THR A 727 11.38 -1.85 -29.82
CA THR A 727 10.51 -0.67 -29.82
C THR A 727 9.23 -0.92 -29.05
N ILE A 728 8.56 -2.05 -29.26
CA ILE A 728 7.32 -2.38 -28.53
C ILE A 728 7.60 -2.48 -27.03
N ARG A 729 8.61 -3.24 -26.61
CA ARG A 729 8.97 -3.41 -25.18
C ARG A 729 9.31 -2.07 -24.55
N MET A 730 10.16 -1.27 -25.20
CA MET A 730 10.59 0.02 -24.66
C MET A 730 9.45 1.03 -24.57
N ASN A 731 8.54 1.06 -25.55
CA ASN A 731 7.38 1.96 -25.51
C ASN A 731 6.48 1.69 -24.28
N TYR A 732 6.23 0.41 -23.97
CA TYR A 732 5.48 0.05 -22.76
C TYR A 732 6.22 0.42 -21.48
N LEU A 733 7.53 0.16 -21.40
CA LEU A 733 8.35 0.57 -20.26
C LEU A 733 8.32 2.10 -20.06
N ARG A 734 8.56 2.86 -21.12
CA ARG A 734 8.57 4.33 -21.09
C ARG A 734 7.24 4.90 -20.65
N GLU A 735 6.14 4.43 -21.22
CA GLU A 735 4.82 4.95 -20.88
C GLU A 735 4.44 4.64 -19.43
N ARG A 736 4.86 3.47 -18.91
CA ARG A 736 4.68 3.10 -17.49
C ARG A 736 5.50 4.01 -16.58
N GLU A 737 6.78 4.19 -16.87
CA GLU A 737 7.70 4.98 -16.03
C GLU A 737 7.42 6.48 -16.09
N ARG A 738 6.87 6.97 -17.21
CA ARG A 738 6.36 8.34 -17.33
C ARG A 738 5.17 8.59 -16.42
N ARG A 739 4.23 7.64 -16.34
CA ARG A 739 3.03 7.73 -15.47
C ARG A 739 3.39 7.51 -13.99
N ASN A 740 4.24 6.54 -13.71
CA ASN A 740 4.66 6.16 -12.37
C ASN A 740 5.99 6.85 -11.99
N ASN A 741 6.06 8.16 -12.23
CA ASN A 741 7.24 8.98 -11.96
C ASN A 741 7.39 9.28 -10.44
N THR A 742 8.46 9.97 -10.05
CA THR A 742 8.72 10.26 -8.63
C THR A 742 7.63 11.12 -8.00
N GLN A 743 7.10 12.15 -8.70
CA GLN A 743 5.98 12.95 -8.22
C GLN A 743 4.75 12.07 -7.93
N HIS A 744 4.45 11.10 -8.80
CA HIS A 744 3.34 10.17 -8.59
C HIS A 744 3.53 9.35 -7.32
N TRP A 745 4.73 8.80 -7.13
CA TRP A 745 5.10 8.06 -5.94
C TRP A 745 4.97 8.90 -4.66
N LYS A 746 5.52 10.13 -4.67
CA LYS A 746 5.46 11.07 -3.53
C LYS A 746 4.02 11.32 -3.12
N ASN A 747 3.21 11.81 -4.05
CA ASN A 747 1.83 12.20 -3.77
C ASN A 747 1.00 10.99 -3.35
N SER A 748 1.11 9.85 -4.05
CA SER A 748 0.39 8.63 -3.68
C SER A 748 0.75 8.15 -2.27
N PHE A 749 2.03 8.24 -1.88
CA PHE A 749 2.45 7.84 -0.53
C PHE A 749 1.98 8.84 0.53
N LEU A 750 2.21 10.14 0.34
CA LEU A 750 1.78 11.17 1.28
C LEU A 750 0.27 11.25 1.44
N ASP A 751 -0.49 11.07 0.36
CA ASP A 751 -1.96 10.99 0.43
C ASP A 751 -2.41 9.78 1.26
N ALA A 752 -1.71 8.65 1.18
CA ALA A 752 -2.02 7.50 2.02
C ALA A 752 -1.70 7.78 3.50
N VAL A 753 -0.59 8.47 3.78
CA VAL A 753 -0.22 8.88 5.15
C VAL A 753 -1.24 9.85 5.72
N PHE A 754 -1.58 10.89 4.97
CA PHE A 754 -2.46 11.96 5.42
C PHE A 754 -3.91 11.47 5.63
N ASN A 755 -4.41 10.64 4.70
CA ASN A 755 -5.77 10.09 4.79
C ASN A 755 -5.85 8.81 5.64
N HIS A 756 -4.77 8.39 6.29
CA HIS A 756 -4.77 7.19 7.11
C HIS A 756 -5.74 7.31 8.30
N THR A 757 -6.59 6.30 8.44
CA THR A 757 -7.56 6.14 9.53
C THR A 757 -7.22 4.94 10.39
N ASN A 758 -7.50 5.03 11.69
CA ASN A 758 -7.24 3.97 12.66
C ASN A 758 -8.28 2.83 12.61
N THR A 759 -8.73 2.44 11.42
CA THR A 759 -9.84 1.52 11.16
C THR A 759 -9.47 0.56 10.03
N GLY A 760 -10.15 -0.58 9.95
CA GLY A 760 -10.03 -1.52 8.81
C GLY A 760 -9.62 -2.93 9.21
N ILE A 761 -9.14 -3.14 10.44
CA ILE A 761 -9.12 -4.46 11.08
C ILE A 761 -10.34 -4.50 12.00
N ASP A 762 -11.16 -5.53 11.85
CA ASP A 762 -12.35 -5.73 12.70
C ASP A 762 -11.95 -5.87 14.17
N GLU A 763 -12.86 -5.53 15.08
CA GLU A 763 -12.65 -5.78 16.51
C GLU A 763 -12.35 -7.27 16.73
N VAL A 764 -11.58 -7.58 17.78
CA VAL A 764 -11.31 -8.98 18.14
C VAL A 764 -12.64 -9.67 18.42
N ASP A 765 -12.89 -10.78 17.74
CA ASP A 765 -14.07 -11.62 17.92
C ASP A 765 -13.67 -13.05 18.34
N VAL A 766 -14.67 -13.92 18.46
CA VAL A 766 -14.46 -15.32 18.85
C VAL A 766 -13.70 -16.10 17.76
N ASP A 767 -14.01 -15.86 16.49
CA ASP A 767 -13.44 -16.59 15.35
C ASP A 767 -11.93 -16.32 15.20
N TYR A 768 -11.46 -15.14 15.62
CA TYR A 768 -10.03 -14.83 15.70
C TYR A 768 -9.24 -15.87 16.51
N PHE A 769 -9.80 -16.33 17.63
CA PHE A 769 -9.12 -17.28 18.53
C PHE A 769 -9.14 -18.72 18.00
N ASP A 770 -10.11 -19.07 17.15
CA ASP A 770 -10.15 -20.39 16.50
C ASP A 770 -8.89 -20.63 15.66
N LYS A 771 -8.38 -19.61 14.96
CA LYS A 771 -7.14 -19.76 14.17
C LYS A 771 -5.89 -19.97 15.02
N TYR A 772 -5.89 -19.46 16.26
CA TYR A 772 -4.69 -19.39 17.11
C TYR A 772 -4.66 -20.47 18.19
N LEU A 773 -5.72 -20.55 19.00
CA LEU A 773 -5.77 -21.43 20.15
C LEU A 773 -6.11 -22.87 19.77
N SER A 774 -6.84 -23.12 18.69
CA SER A 774 -7.22 -24.49 18.29
C SER A 774 -6.02 -25.42 18.03
N GLY A 775 -4.94 -24.89 17.44
CA GLY A 775 -3.71 -25.64 17.19
C GLY A 775 -2.82 -25.81 18.42
N TRP A 776 -3.08 -25.02 19.47
CA TRP A 776 -2.30 -25.02 20.71
C TRP A 776 -2.95 -25.89 21.79
N ILE A 777 -4.28 -25.83 21.91
CA ILE A 777 -5.06 -26.57 22.90
C ILE A 777 -5.12 -28.04 22.51
N LYS A 778 -4.57 -28.90 23.37
CA LYS A 778 -4.67 -30.36 23.27
C LYS A 778 -6.12 -30.79 23.51
N PRO A 779 -6.76 -31.53 22.57
CA PRO A 779 -8.12 -32.04 22.76
C PRO A 779 -8.21 -32.89 24.01
N ASN A 780 -9.33 -32.80 24.73
CA ASN A 780 -9.62 -33.54 25.98
C ASN A 780 -8.82 -33.16 27.23
N ASN A 781 -7.93 -32.17 27.15
CA ASN A 781 -7.27 -31.61 28.33
C ASN A 781 -8.10 -30.46 28.92
N ASP A 782 -8.03 -30.29 30.24
CA ASP A 782 -8.70 -29.17 30.92
C ASP A 782 -8.03 -27.84 30.55
N VAL A 783 -8.80 -26.75 30.59
CA VAL A 783 -8.32 -25.40 30.28
C VAL A 783 -8.13 -24.61 31.56
N VAL A 784 -6.92 -24.12 31.79
CA VAL A 784 -6.58 -23.27 32.94
C VAL A 784 -6.37 -21.84 32.48
N LEU A 785 -7.19 -20.94 33.02
CA LEU A 785 -7.13 -19.50 32.79
C LEU A 785 -6.41 -18.82 33.95
N LEU A 786 -5.24 -18.24 33.66
CA LEU A 786 -4.46 -17.43 34.60
C LEU A 786 -4.54 -15.97 34.13
N LEU A 787 -5.21 -15.13 34.90
CA LEU A 787 -5.62 -13.80 34.45
C LEU A 787 -5.10 -12.72 35.40
N ASP A 788 -4.47 -11.68 34.87
CA ASP A 788 -4.28 -10.46 35.65
C ASP A 788 -5.62 -9.69 35.81
N TYR A 789 -5.68 -8.81 36.80
CA TYR A 789 -6.86 -7.99 37.08
C TYR A 789 -6.84 -6.64 36.36
N ASP A 790 -5.88 -5.75 36.66
CA ASP A 790 -5.90 -4.37 36.16
C ASP A 790 -5.37 -4.32 34.73
N GLY A 791 -5.99 -3.55 33.85
CA GLY A 791 -5.64 -3.54 32.42
C GLY A 791 -5.91 -4.83 31.65
N THR A 792 -6.21 -5.93 32.35
CA THR A 792 -6.59 -7.23 31.78
C THR A 792 -8.09 -7.51 31.91
N LEU A 793 -8.57 -7.88 33.10
CA LEU A 793 -10.00 -8.13 33.34
C LEU A 793 -10.81 -6.84 33.54
N ALA A 794 -10.19 -5.83 34.15
CA ALA A 794 -10.78 -4.53 34.41
C ALA A 794 -9.93 -3.43 33.75
N PRO A 795 -10.53 -2.39 33.16
CA PRO A 795 -9.75 -1.30 32.56
C PRO A 795 -8.95 -0.54 33.63
N ILE A 796 -7.75 -0.06 33.27
CA ILE A 796 -6.98 0.84 34.15
C ILE A 796 -7.77 2.14 34.35
N MET A 797 -7.98 2.51 35.62
CA MET A 797 -8.72 3.71 36.00
C MET A 797 -7.84 4.73 36.73
N PRO A 798 -8.23 6.03 36.71
CA PRO A 798 -7.55 7.07 37.48
C PRO A 798 -7.43 6.79 38.98
N HIS A 799 -8.33 5.99 39.55
CA HIS A 799 -8.26 5.55 40.94
C HIS A 799 -8.46 4.03 41.02
N PRO A 800 -7.61 3.27 41.74
CA PRO A 800 -7.67 1.80 41.79
C PRO A 800 -9.05 1.24 42.15
N ASN A 801 -9.76 1.86 43.10
CA ASN A 801 -11.11 1.42 43.53
C ASN A 801 -12.22 1.59 42.48
N LEU A 802 -11.97 2.32 41.39
CA LEU A 802 -12.93 2.48 40.29
C LEU A 802 -12.79 1.40 39.21
N SER A 803 -11.68 0.65 39.21
CA SER A 803 -11.41 -0.43 38.27
C SER A 803 -12.41 -1.59 38.49
N LYS A 804 -13.36 -1.78 37.57
CA LYS A 804 -14.39 -2.84 37.68
C LYS A 804 -14.41 -3.68 36.42
N ILE A 805 -14.54 -4.99 36.59
CA ILE A 805 -14.74 -5.92 35.48
C ILE A 805 -16.06 -5.55 34.75
N PRO A 806 -16.06 -5.40 33.42
CA PRO A 806 -17.28 -5.21 32.65
C PRO A 806 -18.30 -6.33 32.94
N LYS A 807 -19.59 -5.97 33.04
CA LYS A 807 -20.66 -6.91 33.45
C LYS A 807 -20.68 -8.20 32.62
N GLU A 808 -20.52 -8.06 31.30
CA GLU A 808 -20.54 -9.19 30.38
C GLU A 808 -19.31 -10.09 30.56
N THR A 809 -18.11 -9.51 30.66
CA THR A 809 -16.86 -10.23 30.98
C THR A 809 -16.99 -11.00 32.29
N LYS A 810 -17.53 -10.36 33.34
CA LYS A 810 -17.76 -11.00 34.63
C LYS A 810 -18.73 -12.19 34.51
N ALA A 811 -19.84 -12.03 33.80
CA ALA A 811 -20.83 -13.09 33.62
C ALA A 811 -20.26 -14.31 32.86
N VAL A 812 -19.41 -14.10 31.85
CA VAL A 812 -18.73 -15.21 31.15
C VAL A 812 -17.72 -15.89 32.08
N LEU A 813 -16.94 -15.09 32.82
CA LEU A 813 -15.94 -15.62 33.76
C LEU A 813 -16.57 -16.45 34.88
N GLU A 814 -17.72 -16.02 35.41
CA GLU A 814 -18.52 -16.78 36.39
C GLU A 814 -19.03 -18.12 35.82
N ARG A 815 -19.46 -18.16 34.55
CA ARG A 815 -19.88 -19.42 33.93
C ARG A 815 -18.70 -20.35 33.72
N LEU A 816 -17.57 -19.82 33.23
CA LEU A 816 -16.33 -20.58 33.06
C LEU A 816 -15.83 -21.17 34.37
N SER A 817 -15.85 -20.41 35.48
CA SER A 817 -15.43 -20.92 36.79
C SER A 817 -16.29 -22.07 37.32
N ASN A 818 -17.51 -22.22 36.80
CA ASN A 818 -18.44 -23.29 37.15
C ASN A 818 -18.55 -24.38 36.07
N THR A 819 -17.72 -24.32 35.02
CA THR A 819 -17.73 -25.28 33.91
C THR A 819 -16.72 -26.40 34.18
N ASP A 820 -17.17 -27.65 34.10
CA ASP A 820 -16.28 -28.81 34.22
C ASP A 820 -15.19 -28.77 33.15
N GLY A 821 -13.95 -29.03 33.56
CA GLY A 821 -12.78 -28.94 32.68
C GLY A 821 -12.25 -27.52 32.47
N CYS A 822 -12.71 -26.53 33.23
CA CYS A 822 -12.11 -25.19 33.31
C CYS A 822 -11.65 -24.86 34.73
N TYR A 823 -10.45 -24.29 34.86
CA TYR A 823 -9.95 -23.75 36.12
C TYR A 823 -9.58 -22.28 35.96
N VAL A 824 -10.01 -21.43 36.87
CA VAL A 824 -9.77 -19.97 36.80
C VAL A 824 -8.95 -19.52 38.01
N ALA A 825 -7.89 -18.76 37.75
CA ALA A 825 -7.12 -18.07 38.77
C ALA A 825 -6.87 -16.60 38.37
N VAL A 826 -7.02 -15.69 39.33
CA VAL A 826 -6.67 -14.28 39.17
C VAL A 826 -5.37 -14.00 39.91
N ILE A 827 -4.34 -13.53 39.21
CA ILE A 827 -3.02 -13.20 39.77
C ILE A 827 -2.81 -11.70 39.65
N SER A 828 -2.78 -10.98 40.77
CA SER A 828 -2.80 -9.51 40.77
C SER A 828 -1.71 -8.92 41.68
N GLY A 829 -1.28 -7.71 41.35
CA GLY A 829 -0.46 -6.85 42.22
C GLY A 829 -1.23 -6.21 43.38
N ARG A 830 -2.54 -6.41 43.47
CA ARG A 830 -3.39 -5.96 44.59
C ARG A 830 -3.30 -6.92 45.76
N GLY A 831 -3.54 -6.42 46.98
CA GLY A 831 -3.70 -7.29 48.15
C GLY A 831 -4.86 -8.27 47.98
N ILE A 832 -4.75 -9.46 48.57
CA ILE A 832 -5.66 -10.59 48.31
C ILE A 832 -7.13 -10.27 48.66
N SER A 833 -7.37 -9.60 49.79
CA SER A 833 -8.71 -9.18 50.21
C SER A 833 -9.32 -8.14 49.25
N ASN A 834 -8.49 -7.26 48.67
CA ASN A 834 -8.94 -6.24 47.73
C ASN A 834 -9.37 -6.88 46.41
N VAL A 835 -8.50 -7.68 45.78
CA VAL A 835 -8.84 -8.32 44.49
C VAL A 835 -10.02 -9.28 44.63
N LYS A 836 -10.11 -10.05 45.73
CA LYS A 836 -11.27 -10.92 46.00
C LYS A 836 -12.57 -10.11 46.09
N GLY A 837 -12.56 -8.99 46.80
CA GLY A 837 -13.74 -8.11 46.91
C GLY A 837 -14.15 -7.46 45.57
N MET A 838 -13.19 -7.17 44.71
CA MET A 838 -13.44 -6.55 43.40
C MET A 838 -13.97 -7.55 42.37
N VAL A 839 -13.40 -8.76 42.34
CA VAL A 839 -13.85 -9.84 41.46
C VAL A 839 -15.18 -10.42 41.95
N GLY A 840 -15.28 -10.74 43.25
CA GLY A 840 -16.50 -11.18 43.92
C GLY A 840 -17.02 -12.54 43.44
N MET A 841 -16.16 -13.55 43.38
CA MET A 841 -16.49 -14.94 43.04
C MET A 841 -15.88 -15.90 44.07
N ASP A 842 -16.55 -17.02 44.37
CA ASP A 842 -16.09 -17.96 45.40
C ASP A 842 -15.33 -19.17 44.83
N HIS A 843 -15.60 -19.57 43.58
CA HIS A 843 -15.06 -20.79 42.96
C HIS A 843 -13.79 -20.57 42.10
N ILE A 844 -12.92 -19.63 42.49
CA ILE A 844 -11.67 -19.35 41.77
C ILE A 844 -10.48 -19.15 42.72
N THR A 845 -9.25 -19.30 42.21
CA THR A 845 -8.04 -18.95 42.97
C THR A 845 -7.75 -17.46 42.89
N TYR A 846 -7.38 -16.88 44.03
CA TYR A 846 -6.89 -15.50 44.11
C TYR A 846 -5.43 -15.48 44.55
N ALA A 847 -4.56 -14.86 43.77
CA ALA A 847 -3.18 -14.58 44.13
C ALA A 847 -2.98 -13.07 44.24
N GLY A 848 -2.74 -12.58 45.46
CA GLY A 848 -2.54 -11.18 45.78
C GLY A 848 -1.06 -10.83 45.99
N ASN A 849 -0.73 -9.54 45.92
CA ASN A 849 0.63 -9.00 46.07
C ASN A 849 1.63 -9.73 45.16
N HIS A 850 1.28 -9.85 43.87
CA HIS A 850 2.06 -10.58 42.86
C HIS A 850 2.22 -12.08 43.16
N GLY A 851 1.32 -12.63 43.98
CA GLY A 851 1.25 -14.03 44.39
C GLY A 851 2.03 -14.36 45.65
N LEU A 852 2.46 -13.37 46.44
CA LEU A 852 2.98 -13.61 47.79
C LEU A 852 1.94 -14.26 48.70
N GLU A 853 0.66 -14.03 48.42
CA GLU A 853 -0.46 -14.67 49.10
C GLU A 853 -1.36 -15.31 48.05
N ILE A 854 -1.74 -16.56 48.25
CA ILE A 854 -2.63 -17.30 47.35
C ILE A 854 -3.73 -17.95 48.18
N LEU A 855 -4.99 -17.77 47.78
CA LEU A 855 -6.17 -18.38 48.38
C LEU A 855 -6.84 -19.27 47.34
N PHE A 856 -6.99 -20.55 47.67
CA PHE A 856 -7.64 -21.55 46.82
C PHE A 856 -9.14 -21.67 47.13
N PRO A 857 -9.96 -22.21 46.20
CA PRO A 857 -11.40 -22.37 46.40
C PRO A 857 -11.79 -23.26 47.60
N ASP A 858 -10.92 -24.19 47.99
CA ASP A 858 -11.11 -25.06 49.16
C ASP A 858 -10.83 -24.37 50.50
N GLY A 859 -10.47 -23.08 50.47
CA GLY A 859 -10.12 -22.28 51.63
C GLY A 859 -8.67 -22.44 52.08
N SER A 860 -7.89 -23.33 51.46
CA SER A 860 -6.46 -23.41 51.74
C SER A 860 -5.76 -22.14 51.24
N ASN A 861 -4.72 -21.72 51.98
CA ASN A 861 -3.93 -20.57 51.61
C ASN A 861 -2.44 -20.90 51.56
N PHE A 862 -1.71 -20.08 50.81
CA PHE A 862 -0.27 -20.05 50.76
C PHE A 862 0.16 -18.61 51.02
N VAL A 863 1.15 -18.45 51.90
CA VAL A 863 1.81 -17.16 52.15
C VAL A 863 3.29 -17.41 52.00
N PHE A 864 3.94 -16.68 51.09
CA PHE A 864 5.36 -16.79 50.86
C PHE A 864 6.13 -16.34 52.12
N PRO A 865 7.13 -17.09 52.60
CA PRO A 865 7.92 -16.70 53.76
C PRO A 865 8.71 -15.41 53.48
N ILE A 866 8.34 -14.32 54.14
CA ILE A 866 9.05 -13.03 54.05
C ILE A 866 10.10 -12.96 55.19
N PRO A 867 11.31 -12.44 54.94
CA PRO A 867 12.32 -12.24 55.98
C PRO A 867 11.81 -11.46 57.21
N GLU A 868 12.24 -11.86 58.42
CA GLU A 868 11.89 -11.16 59.67
C GLU A 868 12.29 -9.68 59.64
N GLY A 869 11.41 -8.81 60.14
CA GLY A 869 11.60 -7.35 60.20
C GLY A 869 11.10 -6.57 58.98
N ILE A 870 10.68 -7.22 57.87
CA ILE A 870 10.12 -6.48 56.72
C ILE A 870 8.82 -5.77 57.07
N SER A 871 7.95 -6.35 57.90
CA SER A 871 6.68 -5.72 58.30
C SER A 871 6.90 -4.42 59.10
N GLU A 872 7.93 -4.35 59.94
CA GLU A 872 8.32 -3.13 60.65
C GLU A 872 8.84 -2.08 59.66
N ARG A 873 9.72 -2.49 58.73
CA ARG A 873 10.23 -1.61 57.68
C ARG A 873 9.16 -1.07 56.74
N VAL A 874 8.07 -1.83 56.48
CA VAL A 874 6.93 -1.34 55.71
C VAL A 874 6.24 -0.20 56.47
N ALA A 875 6.01 -0.36 57.77
CA ALA A 875 5.39 0.70 58.58
C ALA A 875 6.28 1.96 58.64
N ASP A 876 7.59 1.78 58.82
CA ASP A 876 8.56 2.89 58.82
C ASP A 876 8.59 3.60 57.45
N LEU A 877 8.62 2.84 56.35
CA LEU A 877 8.64 3.41 55.00
C LEU A 877 7.33 4.14 54.68
N ASP A 878 6.18 3.63 55.11
CA ASP A 878 4.87 4.30 54.96
C ASP A 878 4.90 5.67 55.64
N ALA A 879 5.32 5.71 56.91
CA ALA A 879 5.49 6.97 57.65
C ALA A 879 6.45 7.95 56.94
N VAL A 880 7.60 7.46 56.46
CA VAL A 880 8.59 8.29 55.76
C VAL A 880 8.05 8.83 54.43
N LEU A 881 7.36 8.01 53.63
CA LEU A 881 6.79 8.43 52.36
C LEU A 881 5.63 9.43 52.57
N GLN A 882 4.77 9.20 53.56
CA GLN A 882 3.70 10.12 53.93
C GLN A 882 4.26 11.48 54.39
N GLU A 883 5.26 11.47 55.28
CA GLU A 883 5.86 12.71 55.82
C GLU A 883 6.61 13.50 54.74
N LYS A 884 7.48 12.83 53.96
CA LYS A 884 8.38 13.50 53.02
C LYS A 884 7.78 13.77 51.66
N LEU A 885 6.74 13.01 51.27
CA LEU A 885 6.19 13.05 49.92
C LEU A 885 4.65 13.03 49.86
N GLY A 886 3.91 12.96 50.98
CA GLY A 886 2.44 12.89 51.02
C GLY A 886 1.73 14.25 51.05
N TYR A 887 2.05 15.17 50.13
CA TYR A 887 1.42 16.49 50.01
C TYR A 887 1.10 16.84 48.56
N ASP A 888 0.27 17.86 48.32
CA ASP A 888 -0.14 18.32 46.97
C ASP A 888 -0.74 17.21 46.08
N GLY A 889 -1.56 16.33 46.68
CA GLY A 889 -2.34 15.32 45.96
C GLY A 889 -1.65 13.96 45.79
N SER A 890 -0.43 13.77 46.30
CA SER A 890 0.20 12.46 46.43
C SER A 890 -0.22 11.74 47.72
N TRP A 891 -0.17 10.41 47.71
CA TRP A 891 -0.54 9.58 48.85
C TRP A 891 0.13 8.20 48.77
N VAL A 892 0.17 7.48 49.90
CA VAL A 892 0.72 6.12 49.98
C VAL A 892 -0.41 5.11 50.18
N GLU A 893 -0.42 4.08 49.33
CA GLU A 893 -1.28 2.92 49.44
C GLU A 893 -0.54 1.79 50.16
N ASN A 894 -1.04 1.35 51.32
CA ASN A 894 -0.47 0.25 52.07
C ASN A 894 -1.20 -1.07 51.75
N LYS A 895 -0.46 -2.05 51.20
CA LYS A 895 -0.99 -3.37 50.80
C LYS A 895 -0.57 -4.50 51.77
N GLY A 896 -0.08 -4.14 52.96
CA GLY A 896 0.43 -5.06 53.97
C GLY A 896 1.92 -5.37 53.79
N THR A 897 2.28 -6.06 52.71
CA THR A 897 3.67 -6.50 52.45
C THR A 897 4.42 -5.61 51.46
N SER A 898 3.73 -4.66 50.84
CA SER A 898 4.25 -3.71 49.86
C SER A 898 3.50 -2.38 49.96
N LEU A 899 4.14 -1.29 49.50
CA LEU A 899 3.52 0.03 49.44
C LEU A 899 3.46 0.52 47.99
N THR A 900 2.53 1.40 47.67
CA THR A 900 2.50 2.12 46.40
C THR A 900 2.36 3.60 46.65
N PHE A 901 3.36 4.38 46.26
CA PHE A 901 3.33 5.83 46.34
C PHE A 901 2.75 6.42 45.06
N HIS A 902 1.59 7.06 45.15
CA HIS A 902 0.87 7.67 44.03
C HIS A 902 1.17 9.17 43.98
N TYR A 903 1.51 9.71 42.80
CA TYR A 903 1.80 11.14 42.60
C TYR A 903 1.03 11.75 41.41
N ARG A 904 -0.08 11.11 41.05
CA ARG A 904 -0.89 11.45 39.87
C ARG A 904 -1.53 12.84 39.95
N ASP A 905 -2.01 13.28 41.11
CA ASP A 905 -2.76 14.54 41.20
C ASP A 905 -1.87 15.78 41.42
N GLY A 906 -0.54 15.60 41.46
CA GLY A 906 0.42 16.70 41.51
C GLY A 906 0.57 17.46 40.18
N THR A 907 0.99 18.73 40.23
CA THR A 907 1.21 19.59 39.05
C THR A 907 2.36 19.09 38.15
N LEU A 908 2.44 19.52 36.88
CA LEU A 908 3.47 19.04 35.93
C LEU A 908 4.91 19.32 36.38
N ASP A 909 5.18 20.48 36.99
CA ASP A 909 6.49 20.80 37.57
C ASP A 909 6.76 20.02 38.86
N PHE A 910 5.71 19.63 39.58
CA PHE A 910 5.78 18.81 40.80
C PHE A 910 6.06 17.33 40.50
N ARG A 911 5.49 16.76 39.43
CA ARG A 911 5.75 15.38 39.01
C ARG A 911 7.22 15.16 38.60
N LYS A 912 7.89 16.20 38.09
CA LYS A 912 9.32 16.16 37.71
C LYS A 912 10.21 16.12 38.97
N GLY A 913 10.60 14.90 39.37
CA GLY A 913 11.58 14.66 40.44
C GLY A 913 11.06 13.88 41.65
N PHE A 914 9.74 13.79 41.83
CA PHE A 914 9.13 13.00 42.93
C PHE A 914 9.33 11.49 42.74
N GLU A 915 9.20 11.00 41.51
CA GLU A 915 9.45 9.58 41.22
C GLU A 915 10.89 9.18 41.64
N ALA A 916 11.88 10.01 41.29
CA ALA A 916 13.27 9.76 41.66
C ALA A 916 13.46 9.80 43.19
N LYS A 917 12.84 10.76 43.88
CA LYS A 917 12.88 10.84 45.36
C LYS A 917 12.23 9.62 46.02
N ALA A 918 11.06 9.21 45.54
CA ALA A 918 10.35 8.04 46.05
C ALA A 918 11.18 6.77 45.86
N LYS A 919 11.77 6.57 44.67
CA LYS A 919 12.67 5.44 44.40
C LYS A 919 13.85 5.38 45.37
N VAL A 920 14.51 6.52 45.62
CA VAL A 920 15.61 6.61 46.59
C VAL A 920 15.16 6.21 48.00
N LEU A 921 14.05 6.78 48.51
CA LEU A 921 13.55 6.45 49.85
C LEU A 921 13.15 4.97 49.98
N ILE A 922 12.54 4.40 48.94
CA ILE A 922 12.14 2.99 48.89
C ILE A 922 13.37 2.07 48.91
N GLU A 923 14.39 2.39 48.11
CA GLU A 923 15.63 1.61 48.02
C GLU A 923 16.47 1.71 49.29
N GLU A 924 16.56 2.90 49.90
CA GLU A 924 17.22 3.11 51.20
C GLU A 924 16.55 2.33 52.33
N ALA A 925 15.22 2.16 52.28
CA ALA A 925 14.48 1.31 53.21
C ALA A 925 14.63 -0.20 52.95
N GLY A 926 15.38 -0.59 51.92
CA GLY A 926 15.67 -1.99 51.58
C GLY A 926 14.58 -2.69 50.77
N PHE A 927 13.73 -1.93 50.06
CA PHE A 927 12.72 -2.44 49.15
C PHE A 927 13.18 -2.28 47.70
N LYS A 928 12.68 -3.12 46.80
CA LYS A 928 12.81 -2.93 45.36
C LYS A 928 11.82 -1.85 44.93
N SER A 929 12.31 -0.79 44.31
CA SER A 929 11.45 0.22 43.68
C SER A 929 11.06 -0.23 42.27
N GLU A 930 9.77 -0.18 41.94
CA GLU A 930 9.26 -0.44 40.59
C GLU A 930 8.41 0.74 40.11
N HIS A 931 8.61 1.11 38.84
CA HIS A 931 7.82 2.16 38.21
C HIS A 931 6.40 1.65 37.93
N ALA A 932 5.41 2.42 38.34
CA ALA A 932 4.00 2.20 38.02
C ALA A 932 3.41 3.48 37.40
N HIS A 933 2.23 3.40 36.77
CA HIS A 933 1.66 4.53 36.04
C HIS A 933 1.34 5.72 36.97
N LEU A 934 2.21 6.74 36.98
CA LEU A 934 2.18 7.88 37.92
C LEU A 934 2.24 7.44 39.39
N ALA A 935 2.97 6.35 39.65
CA ALA A 935 3.22 5.81 40.98
C ALA A 935 4.59 5.11 41.06
N VAL A 936 5.08 4.85 42.27
CA VAL A 936 6.23 3.97 42.52
C VAL A 936 5.83 2.90 43.52
N GLU A 937 6.00 1.63 43.15
CA GLU A 937 5.70 0.49 44.03
C GLU A 937 6.97 0.07 44.80
N ALA A 938 6.84 -0.11 46.11
CA ALA A 938 7.86 -0.62 47.01
C ALA A 938 7.58 -2.10 47.29
N LYS A 939 8.40 -2.99 46.72
CA LYS A 939 8.26 -4.44 46.86
C LYS A 939 9.34 -5.04 47.76
N PRO A 940 9.02 -6.07 48.56
CA PRO A 940 10.03 -6.82 49.28
C PRO A 940 10.97 -7.51 48.29
N ILE A 941 12.27 -7.52 48.60
CA ILE A 941 13.29 -8.18 47.76
C ILE A 941 13.28 -9.68 48.07
N VAL A 942 12.41 -10.42 47.38
CA VAL A 942 12.28 -11.87 47.52
C VAL A 942 12.34 -12.56 46.16
N PRO A 943 12.82 -13.81 46.07
CA PRO A 943 12.87 -14.57 44.81
C PRO A 943 11.49 -15.15 44.45
N TRP A 944 10.45 -14.31 44.48
CA TRP A 944 9.06 -14.69 44.19
C TRP A 944 8.39 -13.63 43.34
N ASN A 945 7.64 -14.06 42.32
CA ASN A 945 6.93 -13.19 41.39
C ASN A 945 5.68 -13.88 40.83
N LYS A 946 4.95 -13.20 39.93
CA LYS A 946 3.75 -13.74 39.28
C LYS A 946 4.02 -15.06 38.55
N GLY A 947 5.22 -15.27 38.01
CA GLY A 947 5.62 -16.52 37.37
C GLY A 947 5.78 -17.67 38.35
N CYS A 948 6.41 -17.44 39.50
CA CYS A 948 6.46 -18.42 40.60
C CYS A 948 5.05 -18.79 41.07
N ALA A 949 4.18 -17.79 41.23
CA ALA A 949 2.80 -18.00 41.64
C ALA A 949 1.99 -18.81 40.61
N ALA A 950 2.13 -18.49 39.32
CA ALA A 950 1.49 -19.24 38.23
C ALA A 950 1.88 -20.71 38.27
N VAL A 951 3.18 -21.01 38.32
CA VAL A 951 3.68 -22.40 38.38
C VAL A 951 3.22 -23.11 39.66
N TYR A 952 3.29 -22.44 40.81
CA TYR A 952 2.84 -23.01 42.08
C TYR A 952 1.35 -23.39 42.06
N ILE A 953 0.49 -22.53 41.50
CA ILE A 953 -0.94 -22.82 41.34
C ILE A 953 -1.13 -24.07 40.47
N LEU A 954 -0.44 -24.15 39.33
CA LEU A 954 -0.55 -25.28 38.41
C LEU A 954 -0.08 -26.59 39.06
N GLU A 955 1.05 -26.58 39.77
CA GLU A 955 1.59 -27.75 40.47
C GLU A 955 0.71 -28.18 41.65
N LYS A 956 0.17 -27.22 42.41
CA LYS A 956 -0.70 -27.51 43.56
C LYS A 956 -1.98 -28.22 43.13
N ILE A 957 -2.56 -27.84 42.00
CA ILE A 957 -3.83 -28.36 41.52
C ILE A 957 -3.65 -29.64 40.68
N TYR A 958 -2.66 -29.69 39.79
CA TYR A 958 -2.52 -30.78 38.80
C TYR A 958 -1.28 -31.68 39.00
N GLY A 959 -0.47 -31.38 40.02
CA GLY A 959 0.81 -32.04 40.29
C GLY A 959 1.94 -31.55 39.38
N THR A 960 3.16 -32.03 39.60
CA THR A 960 4.36 -31.61 38.85
C THR A 960 4.33 -31.97 37.35
N ASP A 961 3.47 -32.90 36.94
CA ASP A 961 3.28 -33.32 35.53
C ASP A 961 2.11 -32.57 34.85
N TRP A 962 1.77 -31.37 35.31
CA TRP A 962 0.63 -30.60 34.79
C TRP A 962 0.74 -30.32 33.28
N ILE A 963 1.95 -30.11 32.74
CA ILE A 963 2.19 -29.76 31.31
C ILE A 963 1.55 -30.77 30.33
N ASN A 964 1.44 -32.04 30.75
CA ASN A 964 0.86 -33.10 29.92
C ASN A 964 -0.67 -33.23 30.07
N LYS A 965 -1.25 -32.64 31.11
CA LYS A 965 -2.65 -32.84 31.53
C LYS A 965 -3.59 -31.69 31.18
N ILE A 966 -3.05 -30.48 31.03
CA ILE A 966 -3.85 -29.26 30.89
C ILE A 966 -3.37 -28.35 29.75
N ASN A 967 -4.23 -27.44 29.37
CA ASN A 967 -3.98 -26.33 28.45
C ASN A 967 -4.00 -25.03 29.25
N VAL A 968 -2.87 -24.31 29.32
CA VAL A 968 -2.76 -23.06 30.10
C VAL A 968 -2.86 -21.85 29.18
N ILE A 969 -3.72 -20.90 29.55
CA ILE A 969 -3.79 -19.58 28.92
C ILE A 969 -3.47 -18.54 30.01
N TYR A 970 -2.44 -17.73 29.75
CA TYR A 970 -2.05 -16.63 30.62
C TYR A 970 -2.24 -15.29 29.92
N ILE A 971 -2.93 -14.34 30.57
CA ILE A 971 -3.20 -13.00 30.03
C ILE A 971 -2.78 -11.95 31.06
N GLY A 972 -1.99 -10.97 30.62
CA GLY A 972 -1.53 -9.85 31.44
C GLY A 972 -1.26 -8.60 30.61
N ASP A 973 -1.08 -7.45 31.26
CA ASP A 973 -0.96 -6.14 30.63
C ASP A 973 0.30 -5.36 31.04
N ASP A 974 1.00 -5.76 32.11
CA ASP A 974 2.06 -4.98 32.74
C ASP A 974 3.41 -5.70 32.85
N VAL A 975 4.47 -4.98 33.24
CA VAL A 975 5.84 -5.54 33.29
C VAL A 975 5.95 -6.74 34.25
N THR A 976 5.11 -6.83 35.28
CA THR A 976 5.15 -7.91 36.27
C THR A 976 4.58 -9.21 35.70
N ASP A 977 3.69 -9.13 34.72
CA ASP A 977 3.16 -10.29 34.00
C ASP A 977 4.20 -10.97 33.10
N GLU A 978 5.26 -10.24 32.73
CA GLU A 978 6.35 -10.79 31.91
C GLU A 978 7.10 -11.92 32.61
N ASP A 979 7.15 -11.91 33.93
CA ASP A 979 7.73 -13.01 34.72
C ASP A 979 6.94 -14.31 34.51
N ALA A 980 5.60 -14.23 34.47
CA ALA A 980 4.76 -15.37 34.20
C ALA A 980 4.82 -15.80 32.73
N MET A 981 4.81 -14.85 31.80
CA MET A 981 4.95 -15.14 30.38
C MET A 981 6.29 -15.81 30.07
N LEU A 982 7.37 -15.40 30.75
CA LEU A 982 8.69 -16.01 30.63
C LEU A 982 8.69 -17.44 31.16
N MET A 983 8.17 -17.68 32.37
CA MET A 983 8.14 -19.00 33.00
C MET A 983 7.26 -19.99 32.23
N LEU A 984 6.18 -19.51 31.60
CA LEU A 984 5.23 -20.32 30.86
C LEU A 984 5.55 -20.43 29.36
N LYS A 985 6.63 -19.81 28.89
CA LYS A 985 6.97 -19.73 27.47
C LYS A 985 7.11 -21.12 26.83
N GLY A 986 6.41 -21.35 25.73
CA GLY A 986 6.45 -22.63 24.98
C GLY A 986 5.61 -23.76 25.60
N ILE A 987 5.00 -23.55 26.77
CA ILE A 987 4.14 -24.52 27.47
C ILE A 987 2.77 -23.95 27.87
N ALA A 988 2.56 -22.65 27.72
CA ALA A 988 1.26 -21.97 27.80
C ALA A 988 1.03 -21.02 26.61
N ALA A 989 -0.23 -20.78 26.25
CA ALA A 989 -0.60 -19.65 25.39
C ALA A 989 -0.53 -18.36 26.21
N THR A 990 0.45 -17.50 25.90
CA THR A 990 0.71 -16.26 26.65
C THR A 990 0.33 -15.03 25.83
N ILE A 991 -0.42 -14.11 26.43
CA ILE A 991 -1.00 -12.95 25.73
C ILE A 991 -0.72 -11.68 26.52
N ARG A 992 -0.10 -10.70 25.84
CA ARG A 992 0.16 -9.36 26.37
C ARG A 992 -0.88 -8.37 25.87
N ILE A 993 -1.59 -7.70 26.78
CA ILE A 993 -2.43 -6.55 26.45
C ILE A 993 -1.55 -5.29 26.47
N THR A 994 -1.54 -4.55 25.36
CA THR A 994 -0.80 -3.29 25.30
C THR A 994 -1.33 -2.38 24.20
N SER A 995 -1.48 -1.11 24.55
CA SER A 995 -1.71 -0.01 23.59
C SER A 995 -0.46 0.84 23.38
N LEU A 996 0.69 0.44 23.92
CA LEU A 996 1.91 1.21 23.79
C LEU A 996 2.58 0.96 22.43
N PRO A 997 3.15 1.99 21.78
CA PRO A 997 3.87 1.83 20.52
C PRO A 997 5.08 0.89 20.63
N MET A 998 5.70 0.82 21.81
CA MET A 998 6.81 -0.07 22.10
C MET A 998 6.54 -0.85 23.38
N THR A 999 6.58 -2.18 23.29
CA THR A 999 6.45 -3.10 24.41
C THR A 999 7.36 -4.29 24.15
N LYS A 1000 8.37 -4.43 25.01
CA LYS A 1000 9.13 -5.67 25.10
C LYS A 1000 8.30 -6.67 25.88
N THR A 1001 8.06 -7.83 25.28
CA THR A 1001 7.27 -8.88 25.92
C THR A 1001 7.73 -10.26 25.49
N MET A 1002 7.66 -11.20 26.42
CA MET A 1002 7.87 -12.63 26.25
C MET A 1002 6.59 -13.35 25.82
N ALA A 1003 5.45 -12.66 25.80
CA ALA A 1003 4.20 -13.18 25.29
C ALA A 1003 4.29 -13.55 23.81
N GLU A 1004 3.62 -14.63 23.45
CA GLU A 1004 3.53 -15.11 22.07
C GLU A 1004 2.58 -14.25 21.20
N ARG A 1005 1.67 -13.52 21.85
CA ARG A 1005 0.64 -12.69 21.21
C ARG A 1005 0.42 -11.37 21.92
N ARG A 1006 -0.09 -10.41 21.15
CA ARG A 1006 -0.51 -9.10 21.62
C ARG A 1006 -2.00 -8.88 21.37
N LEU A 1007 -2.69 -8.30 22.34
CA LEU A 1007 -4.06 -7.79 22.18
C LEU A 1007 -4.08 -6.26 22.37
N PRO A 1008 -4.90 -5.54 21.61
CA PRO A 1008 -4.86 -4.07 21.56
C PRO A 1008 -5.37 -3.42 22.85
N ASN A 1009 -6.26 -4.08 23.58
CA ASN A 1009 -6.91 -3.55 24.78
C ASN A 1009 -7.60 -4.67 25.57
N ASN A 1010 -8.02 -4.32 26.79
CA ASN A 1010 -8.73 -5.21 27.72
C ASN A 1010 -10.09 -5.72 27.19
N LYS A 1011 -10.76 -4.99 26.29
CA LYS A 1011 -12.04 -5.46 25.71
C LYS A 1011 -11.86 -6.74 24.89
N SER A 1012 -10.67 -6.96 24.36
CA SER A 1012 -10.32 -8.16 23.59
C SER A 1012 -10.28 -9.45 24.43
N VAL A 1013 -10.34 -9.34 25.76
CA VAL A 1013 -10.39 -10.50 26.67
C VAL A 1013 -11.75 -11.18 26.64
N LEU A 1014 -12.84 -10.43 26.50
CA LEU A 1014 -14.20 -11.01 26.49
C LEU A 1014 -14.39 -12.04 25.35
N PRO A 1015 -14.08 -11.73 24.08
CA PRO A 1015 -14.18 -12.70 23.00
C PRO A 1015 -13.30 -13.94 23.20
N LEU A 1016 -12.14 -13.81 23.86
CA LEU A 1016 -11.31 -14.97 24.24
C LEU A 1016 -12.03 -15.86 25.24
N LEU A 1017 -12.59 -15.28 26.31
CA LEU A 1017 -13.33 -16.04 27.31
C LEU A 1017 -14.56 -16.73 26.69
N GLN A 1018 -15.28 -16.04 25.80
CA GLN A 1018 -16.39 -16.62 25.03
C GLN A 1018 -15.92 -17.76 24.13
N TRP A 1019 -14.74 -17.64 23.51
CA TRP A 1019 -14.14 -18.71 22.72
C TRP A 1019 -13.86 -19.95 23.57
N VAL A 1020 -13.28 -19.78 24.78
CA VAL A 1020 -13.02 -20.89 25.71
C VAL A 1020 -14.34 -21.56 26.14
N GLU A 1021 -15.37 -20.76 26.45
CA GLU A 1021 -16.70 -21.26 26.78
C GLU A 1021 -17.28 -22.10 25.63
N GLN A 1022 -17.21 -21.59 24.41
CA GLN A 1022 -17.66 -22.33 23.22
C GLN A 1022 -16.85 -23.61 22.99
N TYR A 1023 -15.53 -23.56 23.15
CA TYR A 1023 -14.65 -24.72 23.00
C TYR A 1023 -15.04 -25.84 23.99
N LEU A 1024 -15.21 -25.49 25.27
CA LEU A 1024 -15.61 -26.46 26.30
C LEU A 1024 -17.03 -26.98 26.09
N SER A 1025 -17.97 -26.16 25.60
CA SER A 1025 -19.33 -26.61 25.30
C SER A 1025 -19.45 -27.59 24.13
N ARG A 1026 -18.45 -27.62 23.24
CA ARG A 1026 -18.37 -28.55 22.09
C ARG A 1026 -17.75 -29.90 22.47
N ARG A 1027 -17.04 -29.96 23.62
CA ARG A 1027 -16.44 -31.18 24.19
C ARG A 1027 -17.51 -31.99 24.92
#